data_AF-A0A9Q1HFT1-F1
#
_entry.id   AF-A0A9Q1HFT1-F1
#
_cell.length_a   1.000
_cell.length_b   1.000
_cell.length_c   1.000
_cell.angle_alpha   90.00
_cell.angle_beta   90.00
_cell.angle_gamma   90.00
#
_symmetry.space_group_name_H-M   'P 1'
#
loop_
_entity.id
_entity.type
_entity.pdbx_description
1 polymer ?
#
loop_
_entity_poly.entity_id
_entity_poly.type
_entity_poly.pdbx_seq_one_letter_code
_entity_poly.pdbx_strand_id
1 'polypeptide(L)'
;MDHGLDGSKESDTAWTPDCIPCTFENCGQGDNKIDGDVIAWSELTVRVVDSKNGKPTFIPFEEATTNYVTKFYPNLLTRTYRIPASLSYPPLIKNSQSNESSKERSDLDCNEEVVRALDAWGKKGKEPMLILVEYKMKSYLKNVKRKTKKTKGSGDHDILVLHKNFGVMFLQLKACERDSSCKNKRDALKKALVQLDRDVKFFLEMNQDLSYAASLRLIKCVALPNLEKSDLSEIGVCESHKTNILTKDSKSTPGNFTKFLESIGFIKYDASGDHVSFSSEQFTEMFGRYAGLASLAQRRPYLRALKDTGLSFNLQLENILLTPQQNALFSAEKRKVILLGDFGSGKSVLITKVAERLANTSDHDVVSTFIISCASVSRTRMPGVITDAKEHFVRFLSTDFITKDLKNVKIKSVKELILCVSQDESETDFQEPIDDETAKTIQLNPEVILKILKTIYHQYGPHKVHVFFDELPFISNWNWHILDSLVDDCPDMYVWFVLASGTYNLQRGHDHAMHMQTLLPRFHVERLQESMRMTQNCYRLYQAMKEYVGIDDSSLTNCGNVVPGPDPLWYPLSECRCSRDNVISFKPIECQCLSERLFRVFEEMWRYHLRGFSLDRICIILGDKHVKSITNFLARHVANALSKLEVAHYPYGGPQSEDVSHPFDGLEKVSIVDHVSIKGCEKFIVIVICPYEAPLIWHSGTGRYGSGFPVCRALANVIFITLSRSERKYFEDKSIEETATSHWNVKGKLFTDTQSQLSESARQYMAGKEIDFFDFLVKKQVLLKCTIDNGSEE
;
A
#
# COMPACT_ATOMS: atom_id res chain seq x y z
N MET A 1 -75.02 33.24 32.35
CA MET A 1 -76.01 32.17 32.10
C MET A 1 -75.26 31.00 31.47
N ASP A 2 -74.34 30.33 32.17
CA ASP A 2 -74.40 29.67 33.50
C ASP A 2 -75.08 28.30 33.48
N HIS A 3 -74.35 27.35 34.10
CA HIS A 3 -74.67 25.95 34.40
C HIS A 3 -74.75 25.02 33.16
N GLY A 4 -74.05 23.88 33.08
CA GLY A 4 -73.51 22.99 34.13
C GLY A 4 -74.46 21.78 34.30
N LEU A 5 -74.04 20.54 34.55
CA LEU A 5 -72.73 19.91 34.82
C LEU A 5 -72.61 18.64 33.90
N ASP A 6 -71.74 17.64 34.00
CA ASP A 6 -70.70 17.17 34.94
C ASP A 6 -69.60 16.40 34.14
N GLY A 7 -68.48 15.93 34.69
CA GLY A 7 -68.05 15.94 36.09
C GLY A 7 -66.54 15.78 36.33
N SER A 8 -66.17 15.67 37.60
CA SER A 8 -64.82 15.74 38.20
C SER A 8 -63.82 14.71 37.65
N LYS A 9 -62.50 14.97 37.48
CA LYS A 9 -61.46 15.63 38.32
C LYS A 9 -61.00 14.86 39.57
N GLU A 10 -59.90 14.11 39.42
CA GLU A 10 -58.74 14.00 40.32
C GLU A 10 -57.51 14.02 39.38
N SER A 11 -56.68 15.06 39.31
CA SER A 11 -55.66 15.58 40.25
C SER A 11 -54.38 14.74 40.33
N ASP A 12 -53.36 15.22 39.60
CA ASP A 12 -51.91 15.14 39.86
C ASP A 12 -51.35 13.97 40.67
N THR A 13 -50.70 13.03 39.96
CA THR A 13 -49.49 12.38 40.49
C THR A 13 -48.29 12.81 39.65
N ALA A 14 -47.30 13.40 40.31
CA ALA A 14 -46.07 13.87 39.68
C ALA A 14 -45.35 12.76 38.91
N TRP A 15 -44.79 13.10 37.74
CA TRP A 15 -43.77 12.27 37.11
C TRP A 15 -42.52 12.25 38.00
N THR A 16 -42.34 11.16 38.74
CA THR A 16 -41.04 10.83 39.31
C THR A 16 -40.01 10.62 38.20
N PRO A 17 -38.74 11.01 38.40
CA PRO A 17 -37.70 10.72 37.42
C PRO A 17 -37.39 9.22 37.43
N ASP A 18 -38.05 8.47 36.55
CA ASP A 18 -37.79 7.05 36.36
C ASP A 18 -36.32 6.82 35.99
N CYS A 19 -35.53 6.39 36.98
CA CYS A 19 -34.22 5.81 36.76
C CYS A 19 -34.38 4.60 35.82
N ILE A 20 -33.39 4.41 34.94
CA ILE A 20 -33.29 3.17 34.15
C ILE A 20 -33.28 1.99 35.15
N PRO A 21 -34.20 1.01 35.06
CA PRO A 21 -34.32 -0.04 36.08
C PRO A 21 -32.99 -0.75 36.34
N CYS A 22 -32.54 -0.71 37.59
CA CYS A 22 -31.32 -1.39 38.04
C CYS A 22 -31.57 -2.89 38.18
N THR A 23 -31.56 -3.62 37.07
CA THR A 23 -31.63 -5.08 37.06
C THR A 23 -30.52 -5.69 36.20
N PHE A 24 -29.26 -5.51 36.62
CA PHE A 24 -28.12 -6.25 36.09
C PHE A 24 -27.89 -7.60 36.80
N GLU A 25 -28.57 -7.85 37.93
CA GLU A 25 -28.29 -9.00 38.80
C GLU A 25 -29.21 -10.22 38.58
N ASN A 26 -30.37 -10.06 37.91
CA ASN A 26 -31.33 -11.16 37.67
C ASN A 26 -31.24 -11.76 36.26
N CYS A 27 -30.04 -12.19 35.86
CA CYS A 27 -29.82 -13.01 34.64
C CYS A 27 -29.14 -14.36 34.94
N GLY A 28 -29.17 -14.82 36.20
CA GLY A 28 -28.97 -16.22 36.55
C GLY A 28 -30.32 -16.91 36.75
N GLN A 29 -30.45 -18.16 36.26
CA GLN A 29 -31.64 -19.01 36.41
C GLN A 29 -32.91 -18.53 35.67
N GLY A 30 -32.82 -18.45 34.35
CA GLY A 30 -33.97 -18.62 33.47
C GLY A 30 -33.80 -19.89 32.64
N ASP A 31 -34.51 -20.97 32.98
CA ASP A 31 -34.49 -22.27 32.27
C ASP A 31 -35.16 -22.17 30.88
N ASN A 32 -34.51 -21.47 29.97
CA ASN A 32 -34.83 -21.49 28.54
C ASN A 32 -33.95 -22.52 27.85
N LYS A 33 -34.50 -23.70 27.54
CA LYS A 33 -33.89 -24.63 26.60
C LYS A 33 -33.64 -23.92 25.27
N ILE A 34 -32.38 -23.85 24.85
CA ILE A 34 -31.98 -23.23 23.59
C ILE A 34 -31.91 -24.31 22.51
N ASP A 35 -33.00 -24.50 21.77
CA ASP A 35 -33.03 -25.41 20.61
C ASP A 35 -32.32 -24.76 19.41
N GLY A 36 -31.05 -25.12 19.21
CA GLY A 36 -30.30 -24.81 18.00
C GLY A 36 -28.96 -25.54 17.94
N ASP A 37 -28.68 -26.22 16.82
CA ASP A 37 -27.39 -26.86 16.57
C ASP A 37 -26.26 -25.81 16.63
N VAL A 38 -25.35 -25.96 17.59
CA VAL A 38 -24.21 -25.07 17.78
C VAL A 38 -23.01 -25.55 16.96
N ILE A 39 -22.15 -24.61 16.55
CA ILE A 39 -20.95 -24.91 15.77
C ILE A 39 -19.81 -25.20 16.74
N ALA A 40 -19.35 -26.45 16.80
CA ALA A 40 -18.03 -26.74 17.39
C ALA A 40 -16.93 -26.34 16.38
N TRP A 41 -15.88 -25.65 16.83
CA TRP A 41 -14.82 -25.22 15.91
C TRP A 41 -13.99 -26.39 15.38
N SER A 42 -13.94 -27.48 16.13
CA SER A 42 -13.35 -28.77 15.72
C SER A 42 -14.07 -29.43 14.53
N GLU A 43 -15.31 -29.04 14.21
CA GLU A 43 -16.02 -29.51 13.00
C GLU A 43 -15.76 -28.65 11.76
N LEU A 44 -15.09 -27.50 11.91
CA LEU A 44 -14.80 -26.60 10.82
C LEU A 44 -13.59 -27.10 10.02
N THR A 45 -13.68 -27.00 8.69
CA THR A 45 -12.58 -27.34 7.78
C THR A 45 -12.31 -26.21 6.79
N VAL A 46 -11.02 -25.98 6.55
CA VAL A 46 -10.51 -24.89 5.73
C VAL A 46 -9.94 -25.45 4.44
N ARG A 47 -10.35 -24.88 3.30
CA ARG A 47 -9.73 -25.16 2.00
C ARG A 47 -8.38 -24.45 1.94
N VAL A 48 -7.29 -25.21 2.02
CA VAL A 48 -5.92 -24.72 1.80
C VAL A 48 -5.47 -25.20 0.43
N VAL A 49 -4.77 -24.35 -0.33
CA VAL A 49 -4.12 -24.76 -1.57
C VAL A 49 -2.72 -25.24 -1.20
N ASP A 50 -2.43 -26.52 -1.41
CA ASP A 50 -1.10 -27.05 -1.16
C ASP A 50 -0.11 -26.46 -2.18
N SER A 51 0.80 -25.63 -1.66
CA SER A 51 1.87 -24.95 -2.41
C SER A 51 2.75 -25.86 -3.28
N LYS A 52 2.77 -27.18 -3.04
CA LYS A 52 3.60 -28.13 -3.80
C LYS A 52 2.91 -28.73 -5.02
N ASN A 53 1.58 -28.78 -5.04
CA ASN A 53 0.82 -29.48 -6.10
C ASN A 53 -0.41 -28.71 -6.61
N GLY A 54 -0.70 -27.53 -6.07
CA GLY A 54 -1.85 -26.70 -6.45
C GLY A 54 -3.22 -27.28 -6.11
N LYS A 55 -3.29 -28.49 -5.53
CA LYS A 55 -4.56 -29.13 -5.20
C LYS A 55 -5.13 -28.54 -3.91
N PRO A 56 -6.45 -28.28 -3.86
CA PRO A 56 -7.11 -27.83 -2.65
C PRO A 56 -7.29 -29.00 -1.68
N THR A 57 -6.55 -29.00 -0.58
CA THR A 57 -6.79 -29.88 0.55
C THR A 57 -7.73 -29.22 1.55
N PHE A 58 -8.47 -30.03 2.30
CA PHE A 58 -9.26 -29.54 3.44
C PHE A 58 -8.56 -30.01 4.71
N ILE A 59 -8.06 -29.06 5.51
CA ILE A 59 -7.48 -29.34 6.84
C ILE A 59 -8.43 -28.90 7.96
N PRO A 60 -8.34 -29.48 9.16
CA PRO A 60 -9.03 -28.98 10.34
C PRO A 60 -8.75 -27.49 10.55
N PHE A 61 -9.78 -26.75 10.95
CA PHE A 61 -9.66 -25.31 11.18
C PHE A 61 -8.62 -25.00 12.27
N GLU A 62 -8.63 -25.76 13.37
CA GLU A 62 -7.68 -25.63 14.47
C GLU A 62 -6.22 -25.71 13.99
N GLU A 63 -5.86 -26.75 13.21
CA GLU A 63 -4.54 -26.92 12.59
C GLU A 63 -4.17 -25.73 11.68
N ALA A 64 -5.12 -25.26 10.86
CA ALA A 64 -4.91 -24.08 10.03
C ALA A 64 -4.61 -22.83 10.87
N THR A 65 -5.31 -22.65 11.99
CA THR A 65 -5.15 -21.48 12.86
C THR A 65 -3.90 -21.52 13.71
N THR A 66 -3.49 -22.67 14.22
CA THR A 66 -2.22 -22.81 14.95
C THR A 66 -1.04 -22.45 14.04
N ASN A 67 -0.99 -23.02 12.83
CA ASN A 67 0.02 -22.68 11.82
C ASN A 67 0.00 -21.19 11.44
N TYR A 68 -1.20 -20.58 11.33
CA TYR A 68 -1.37 -19.16 11.05
C TYR A 68 -0.84 -18.28 12.19
N VAL A 69 -1.19 -18.58 13.45
CA VAL A 69 -0.73 -17.82 14.63
C VAL A 69 0.78 -17.92 14.79
N THR A 70 1.37 -19.11 14.72
CA THR A 70 2.83 -19.28 14.80
C THR A 70 3.57 -18.52 13.69
N LYS A 71 3.02 -18.50 12.46
CA LYS A 71 3.66 -17.83 11.31
C LYS A 71 3.54 -16.30 11.34
N PHE A 72 2.41 -15.75 11.78
CA PHE A 72 2.11 -14.31 11.64
C PHE A 72 2.10 -13.53 12.96
N TYR A 73 2.02 -14.22 14.11
CA TYR A 73 1.90 -13.63 15.45
C TYR A 73 2.93 -14.24 16.44
N PRO A 74 4.22 -14.33 16.11
CA PRO A 74 5.22 -15.03 16.94
C PRO A 74 5.47 -14.39 18.32
N ASN A 75 4.99 -13.17 18.55
CA ASN A 75 5.09 -12.47 19.83
C ASN A 75 3.72 -12.30 20.51
N LEU A 76 2.75 -13.18 20.22
CA LEU A 76 1.40 -13.16 20.77
C LEU A 76 1.37 -12.95 22.29
N LEU A 77 2.22 -13.66 23.02
CA LEU A 77 2.23 -13.67 24.49
C LEU A 77 2.85 -12.41 25.12
N THR A 78 3.33 -11.45 24.33
CA THR A 78 4.07 -10.25 24.80
C THR A 78 3.72 -8.96 24.07
N ARG A 79 2.70 -8.96 23.19
CA ARG A 79 2.36 -7.78 22.37
C ARG A 79 0.86 -7.62 22.12
N THR A 80 0.47 -6.36 21.95
CA THR A 80 -0.83 -5.95 21.44
C THR A 80 -0.88 -6.11 19.93
N TYR A 81 -1.94 -6.75 19.44
CA TYR A 81 -2.27 -6.90 18.02
C TYR A 81 -3.67 -6.34 17.75
N ARG A 82 -3.87 -5.84 16.53
CA ARG A 82 -5.14 -5.24 16.10
C ARG A 82 -5.56 -5.83 14.74
N ILE A 83 -6.82 -6.23 14.62
CA ILE A 83 -7.48 -6.62 13.38
C ILE A 83 -8.65 -5.65 13.15
N PRO A 84 -8.63 -4.84 12.06
CA PRO A 84 -9.67 -3.84 11.80
C PRO A 84 -11.02 -4.44 11.39
N ALA A 85 -12.05 -3.57 11.41
CA ALA A 85 -13.48 -3.72 11.04
C ALA A 85 -13.78 -4.64 9.85
N SER A 86 -12.80 -4.70 8.98
CA SER A 86 -12.60 -5.60 7.88
C SER A 86 -11.20 -5.26 7.37
N LEU A 87 -10.71 -5.99 6.36
CA LEU A 87 -9.66 -5.44 5.48
C LEU A 87 -10.20 -4.28 4.59
N SER A 88 -11.22 -3.56 5.06
CA SER A 88 -11.59 -2.25 4.50
C SER A 88 -10.74 -1.21 5.19
N TYR A 89 -10.20 -0.34 4.36
CA TYR A 89 -9.52 0.88 4.74
C TYR A 89 -10.51 1.78 5.49
N PRO A 90 -10.03 2.74 6.31
CA PRO A 90 -10.92 3.78 6.84
C PRO A 90 -11.73 4.40 5.69
N PRO A 91 -13.02 4.76 5.91
CA PRO A 91 -13.86 5.31 4.87
C PRO A 91 -13.24 6.61 4.33
N LEU A 92 -12.61 6.53 3.16
CA LEU A 92 -12.09 7.72 2.49
C LEU A 92 -13.25 8.68 2.20
N ILE A 93 -12.96 9.96 2.36
CA ILE A 93 -13.92 11.05 2.54
C ILE A 93 -14.97 11.07 1.41
N LYS A 94 -16.22 10.71 1.73
CA LYS A 94 -17.37 11.01 0.87
C LYS A 94 -17.62 12.52 0.89
N ASN A 95 -17.44 13.18 -0.25
CA ASN A 95 -17.93 14.53 -0.53
C ASN A 95 -19.22 14.48 -1.38
N SER A 96 -20.16 13.59 -1.04
CA SER A 96 -21.48 13.51 -1.66
C SER A 96 -22.59 13.61 -0.61
N GLN A 97 -23.46 14.60 -0.79
CA GLN A 97 -24.50 15.00 0.18
C GLN A 97 -25.61 13.94 0.28
N SER A 98 -25.45 12.99 1.20
CA SER A 98 -26.53 12.10 1.63
C SER A 98 -26.48 11.93 3.16
N ASN A 99 -27.58 12.28 3.84
CA ASN A 99 -27.63 12.35 5.30
C ASN A 99 -27.46 10.99 6.02
N GLU A 100 -27.59 9.87 5.31
CA GLU A 100 -27.25 8.55 5.85
C GLU A 100 -25.73 8.35 5.96
N SER A 101 -24.95 8.97 5.07
CA SER A 101 -23.49 8.78 5.00
C SER A 101 -22.70 9.52 6.07
N SER A 102 -23.24 10.60 6.66
CA SER A 102 -22.59 11.31 7.77
C SER A 102 -22.64 10.51 9.07
N LYS A 103 -23.73 9.79 9.31
CA LYS A 103 -23.93 9.01 10.53
C LYS A 103 -23.04 7.76 10.57
N GLU A 104 -23.02 6.96 9.50
CA GLU A 104 -22.11 5.81 9.40
C GLU A 104 -20.64 6.21 9.59
N ARG A 105 -20.27 7.37 9.06
CA ARG A 105 -18.93 7.95 9.16
C ARG A 105 -18.60 8.39 10.59
N SER A 106 -19.54 9.04 11.27
CA SER A 106 -19.39 9.40 12.70
C SER A 106 -19.22 8.17 13.59
N ASP A 107 -20.03 7.11 13.38
CA ASP A 107 -19.87 5.83 14.11
C ASP A 107 -18.48 5.19 13.82
N LEU A 108 -18.00 5.22 12.58
CA LEU A 108 -16.67 4.70 12.20
C LEU A 108 -15.50 5.48 12.81
N ASP A 109 -15.54 6.81 12.76
CA ASP A 109 -14.52 7.67 13.38
C ASP A 109 -14.50 7.48 14.91
N CYS A 110 -15.67 7.36 15.53
CA CYS A 110 -15.83 7.05 16.95
C CYS A 110 -15.25 5.68 17.33
N ASN A 111 -15.52 4.63 16.53
CA ASN A 111 -14.91 3.30 16.67
C ASN A 111 -13.37 3.38 16.64
N GLU A 112 -12.84 4.10 15.65
CA GLU A 112 -11.40 4.25 15.47
C GLU A 112 -10.73 4.96 16.66
N GLU A 113 -11.33 6.01 17.22
CA GLU A 113 -10.78 6.72 18.39
C GLU A 113 -10.68 5.82 19.63
N VAL A 114 -11.72 5.04 19.94
CA VAL A 114 -11.72 4.11 21.08
C VAL A 114 -10.67 3.01 20.88
N VAL A 115 -10.55 2.50 19.66
CA VAL A 115 -9.54 1.49 19.30
C VAL A 115 -8.13 2.05 19.39
N ARG A 116 -7.88 3.30 18.97
CA ARG A 116 -6.57 3.95 19.13
C ARG A 116 -6.20 4.10 20.61
N ALA A 117 -7.15 4.43 21.48
CA ALA A 117 -6.91 4.51 22.93
C ALA A 117 -6.49 3.15 23.51
N LEU A 118 -7.19 2.07 23.15
CA LEU A 118 -6.84 0.70 23.53
C LEU A 118 -5.47 0.27 22.99
N ASP A 119 -5.23 0.44 21.68
CA ASP A 119 -3.99 0.04 21.01
C ASP A 119 -2.77 0.79 21.55
N ALA A 120 -2.90 2.10 21.79
CA ALA A 120 -1.85 2.91 22.41
C ALA A 120 -1.59 2.51 23.87
N TRP A 121 -2.65 2.25 24.65
CA TRP A 121 -2.53 1.79 26.04
C TRP A 121 -1.77 0.47 26.13
N GLY A 122 -2.20 -0.56 25.39
CA GLY A 122 -1.58 -1.88 25.43
C GLY A 122 -0.17 -1.90 24.83
N LYS A 123 0.09 -1.16 23.74
CA LYS A 123 1.46 -1.02 23.21
C LYS A 123 2.41 -0.36 24.21
N LYS A 124 1.94 0.64 24.96
CA LYS A 124 2.72 1.29 26.02
C LYS A 124 2.99 0.35 27.20
N GLY A 125 2.00 -0.44 27.61
CA GLY A 125 2.14 -1.48 28.66
C GLY A 125 2.90 -2.74 28.22
N LYS A 126 3.05 -2.96 26.90
CA LYS A 126 3.45 -4.25 26.29
C LYS A 126 2.46 -5.39 26.59
N GLU A 127 1.18 -5.04 26.64
CA GLU A 127 0.12 -5.96 27.03
C GLU A 127 -0.20 -7.00 25.93
N PRO A 128 -0.30 -8.30 26.27
CA PRO A 128 -0.67 -9.36 25.35
C PRO A 128 -2.18 -9.38 25.11
N MET A 129 -2.61 -8.72 24.03
CA MET A 129 -4.03 -8.64 23.67
C MET A 129 -4.30 -8.56 22.16
N LEU A 130 -5.47 -9.03 21.75
CA LEU A 130 -6.04 -8.85 20.42
C LEU A 130 -7.19 -7.86 20.47
N ILE A 131 -7.13 -6.78 19.69
CA ILE A 131 -8.28 -5.91 19.43
C ILE A 131 -8.89 -6.29 18.08
N LEU A 132 -10.14 -6.72 18.10
CA LEU A 132 -10.98 -6.93 16.93
C LEU A 132 -11.94 -5.74 16.83
N VAL A 133 -12.04 -5.13 15.66
CA VAL A 133 -12.98 -4.03 15.37
C VAL A 133 -14.02 -4.55 14.37
N GLU A 134 -15.25 -4.01 14.41
CA GLU A 134 -16.46 -4.40 13.65
C GLU A 134 -16.49 -5.87 13.17
N TYR A 135 -16.28 -6.79 14.11
CA TYR A 135 -16.03 -8.19 13.81
C TYR A 135 -17.31 -8.88 13.36
N LYS A 136 -17.56 -8.88 12.04
CA LYS A 136 -18.77 -9.44 11.41
C LYS A 136 -18.66 -10.96 11.25
N MET A 137 -18.67 -11.69 12.36
CA MET A 137 -18.50 -13.15 12.45
C MET A 137 -19.32 -13.91 11.40
N LYS A 138 -20.59 -13.52 11.23
CA LYS A 138 -21.53 -14.14 10.28
C LYS A 138 -21.09 -14.03 8.83
N SER A 139 -20.26 -13.05 8.49
CA SER A 139 -19.70 -12.87 7.15
C SER A 139 -18.49 -13.77 6.90
N TYR A 140 -17.62 -13.94 7.90
CA TYR A 140 -16.43 -14.79 7.78
C TYR A 140 -16.79 -16.27 7.73
N LEU A 141 -17.75 -16.68 8.56
CA LEU A 141 -18.29 -18.04 8.64
C LEU A 141 -18.93 -18.56 7.33
N LYS A 142 -19.17 -17.71 6.33
CA LYS A 142 -19.60 -18.13 4.98
C LYS A 142 -18.51 -18.84 4.18
N ASN A 143 -17.23 -18.62 4.55
CA ASN A 143 -16.07 -19.12 3.80
C ASN A 143 -15.56 -20.48 4.31
N VAL A 144 -16.27 -21.09 5.29
CA VAL A 144 -15.85 -22.32 5.97
C VAL A 144 -16.91 -23.40 5.76
N LYS A 145 -16.50 -24.64 5.45
CA LYS A 145 -17.45 -25.76 5.35
C LYS A 145 -17.89 -26.18 6.76
N ARG A 146 -19.19 -26.49 6.89
CA ARG A 146 -19.84 -26.96 8.12
C ARG A 146 -20.55 -28.28 7.88
N LYS A 147 -20.65 -29.11 8.92
CA LYS A 147 -21.49 -30.33 8.93
C LYS A 147 -22.94 -30.04 9.33
N THR A 148 -23.17 -29.04 10.19
CA THR A 148 -24.45 -28.70 10.81
C THR A 148 -25.10 -27.41 10.26
N LYS A 149 -26.38 -27.17 10.60
CA LYS A 149 -27.23 -26.11 10.02
C LYS A 149 -26.83 -24.68 10.43
N LYS A 150 -27.50 -23.69 9.82
CA LYS A 150 -27.25 -22.26 10.05
C LYS A 150 -27.69 -21.84 11.47
N THR A 151 -26.74 -21.34 12.26
CA THR A 151 -27.02 -20.54 13.46
C THR A 151 -27.87 -19.31 13.11
N LYS A 152 -28.91 -19.03 13.91
CA LYS A 152 -29.86 -17.91 13.66
C LYS A 152 -29.31 -16.55 14.11
N GLY A 153 -28.36 -16.52 15.05
CA GLY A 153 -27.79 -15.29 15.62
C GLY A 153 -26.92 -14.46 14.66
N SER A 154 -26.53 -13.29 15.14
CA SER A 154 -25.54 -12.38 14.54
C SER A 154 -24.63 -11.83 15.64
N GLY A 155 -23.46 -12.43 15.83
CA GLY A 155 -22.37 -11.84 16.62
C GLY A 155 -21.56 -10.90 15.75
N ASP A 156 -22.10 -9.71 15.52
CA ASP A 156 -21.40 -8.64 14.83
C ASP A 156 -20.95 -7.63 15.91
N HIS A 157 -19.70 -7.75 16.35
CA HIS A 157 -19.17 -6.99 17.50
C HIS A 157 -18.58 -5.65 17.07
N ASP A 158 -19.00 -4.52 17.65
CA ASP A 158 -18.41 -3.21 17.34
C ASP A 158 -16.90 -3.19 17.69
N ILE A 159 -16.55 -3.56 18.92
CA ILE A 159 -15.17 -3.83 19.37
C ILE A 159 -15.16 -5.05 20.32
N LEU A 160 -14.25 -6.00 20.08
CA LEU A 160 -14.01 -7.17 20.92
C LEU A 160 -12.51 -7.28 21.25
N VAL A 161 -12.16 -7.28 22.53
CA VAL A 161 -10.77 -7.39 23.00
C VAL A 161 -10.57 -8.73 23.71
N LEU A 162 -9.57 -9.50 23.28
CA LEU A 162 -9.07 -10.68 23.99
C LEU A 162 -7.77 -10.32 24.69
N HIS A 163 -7.71 -10.35 26.01
CA HIS A 163 -6.53 -10.01 26.79
C HIS A 163 -6.08 -11.20 27.64
N LYS A 164 -4.83 -11.65 27.52
CA LYS A 164 -4.34 -12.87 28.19
C LYS A 164 -4.63 -12.87 29.69
N ASN A 165 -4.26 -11.78 30.36
CA ASN A 165 -4.37 -11.66 31.81
C ASN A 165 -5.81 -11.33 32.25
N PHE A 166 -6.52 -10.44 31.53
CA PHE A 166 -7.76 -9.81 32.01
C PHE A 166 -9.06 -10.36 31.41
N GLY A 167 -8.98 -11.26 30.42
CA GLY A 167 -10.12 -11.96 29.85
C GLY A 167 -10.64 -11.30 28.57
N VAL A 168 -11.96 -11.30 28.40
CA VAL A 168 -12.63 -10.84 27.18
C VAL A 168 -13.43 -9.58 27.48
N MET A 169 -13.19 -8.50 26.74
CA MET A 169 -13.94 -7.25 26.86
C MET A 169 -14.72 -6.98 25.59
N PHE A 170 -16.03 -6.77 25.75
CA PHE A 170 -16.96 -6.37 24.70
C PHE A 170 -17.24 -4.88 24.86
N LEU A 171 -17.21 -4.17 23.75
CA LEU A 171 -17.35 -2.72 23.68
C LEU A 171 -18.34 -2.39 22.57
N GLN A 172 -19.59 -2.10 22.93
CA GLN A 172 -20.61 -1.64 21.98
C GLN A 172 -20.60 -0.11 21.90
N LEU A 173 -20.47 0.45 20.70
CA LEU A 173 -20.30 1.89 20.51
C LEU A 173 -21.53 2.50 19.86
N LYS A 174 -21.96 3.70 20.29
CA LYS A 174 -22.95 4.48 19.54
C LYS A 174 -22.53 5.94 19.49
N ALA A 175 -22.34 6.49 18.29
CA ALA A 175 -22.21 7.93 18.12
C ALA A 175 -23.57 8.59 18.48
N CYS A 176 -23.52 9.49 19.46
CA CYS A 176 -24.67 10.25 19.91
C CYS A 176 -24.22 11.69 20.14
N GLU A 177 -24.81 12.63 19.40
CA GLU A 177 -24.46 14.05 19.49
C GLU A 177 -24.86 14.60 20.86
N ARG A 178 -24.02 15.50 21.40
CA ARG A 178 -24.23 16.11 22.72
C ARG A 178 -25.54 16.90 22.78
N ASP A 179 -25.89 17.59 21.70
CA ASP A 179 -27.09 18.42 21.59
C ASP A 179 -28.36 17.61 21.26
N SER A 180 -28.25 16.28 21.12
CA SER A 180 -29.40 15.42 20.91
C SER A 180 -30.26 15.31 22.18
N SER A 181 -31.57 15.12 22.00
CA SER A 181 -32.50 15.06 23.15
C SER A 181 -32.15 13.96 24.15
N CYS A 182 -32.44 14.19 25.43
CA CYS A 182 -32.30 13.20 26.50
C CYS A 182 -32.88 11.81 26.13
N LYS A 183 -34.01 11.79 25.41
CA LYS A 183 -34.65 10.57 24.90
C LYS A 183 -33.75 9.83 23.90
N ASN A 184 -33.15 10.54 22.94
CA ASN A 184 -32.26 9.95 21.94
C ASN A 184 -30.98 9.40 22.59
N LYS A 185 -30.36 10.15 23.51
CA LYS A 185 -29.21 9.70 24.32
C LYS A 185 -29.54 8.41 25.08
N ARG A 186 -30.68 8.36 25.77
CA ARG A 186 -31.17 7.18 26.55
C ARG A 186 -31.47 5.98 25.64
N ASP A 187 -32.11 6.20 24.50
CA ASP A 187 -32.42 5.13 23.53
C ASP A 187 -31.15 4.55 22.88
N ALA A 188 -30.12 5.36 22.63
CA ALA A 188 -28.83 4.90 22.13
C ALA A 188 -28.13 3.98 23.15
N LEU A 189 -28.06 4.41 24.42
CA LEU A 189 -27.51 3.60 25.51
C LEU A 189 -28.27 2.28 25.69
N LYS A 190 -29.61 2.31 25.70
CA LYS A 190 -30.44 1.11 25.85
C LYS A 190 -30.20 0.11 24.71
N LYS A 191 -30.09 0.59 23.47
CA LYS A 191 -29.76 -0.27 22.31
C LYS A 191 -28.35 -0.86 22.42
N ALA A 192 -27.37 -0.08 22.90
CA ALA A 192 -26.01 -0.57 23.09
C ALA A 192 -25.94 -1.70 24.13
N LEU A 193 -26.58 -1.53 25.29
CA LEU A 193 -26.65 -2.54 26.35
C LEU A 193 -27.32 -3.84 25.87
N VAL A 194 -28.47 -3.74 25.18
CA VAL A 194 -29.18 -4.93 24.63
C VAL A 194 -28.35 -5.67 23.58
N GLN A 195 -27.53 -4.97 22.78
CA GLN A 195 -26.63 -5.64 21.84
C GLN A 195 -25.45 -6.29 22.56
N LEU A 196 -24.89 -5.63 23.56
CA LEU A 196 -23.78 -6.13 24.38
C LEU A 196 -24.10 -7.46 25.10
N ASP A 197 -25.34 -7.63 25.58
CA ASP A 197 -25.81 -8.90 26.14
C ASP A 197 -25.91 -10.02 25.09
N ARG A 198 -26.37 -9.70 23.88
CA ARG A 198 -26.44 -10.65 22.75
C ARG A 198 -25.05 -11.07 22.31
N ASP A 199 -24.12 -10.13 22.24
CA ASP A 199 -22.73 -10.36 21.86
C ASP A 199 -22.02 -11.31 22.82
N VAL A 200 -22.17 -11.08 24.13
CA VAL A 200 -21.63 -11.97 25.18
C VAL A 200 -22.24 -13.37 25.08
N LYS A 201 -23.57 -13.46 24.94
CA LYS A 201 -24.24 -14.76 24.79
C LYS A 201 -23.76 -15.51 23.55
N PHE A 202 -23.67 -14.82 22.41
CA PHE A 202 -23.23 -15.41 21.16
C PHE A 202 -21.75 -15.79 21.18
N PHE A 203 -20.89 -15.04 21.88
CA PHE A 203 -19.50 -15.43 22.11
C PHE A 203 -19.39 -16.74 22.91
N LEU A 204 -20.19 -16.88 23.97
CA LEU A 204 -20.23 -18.12 24.75
C LEU A 204 -20.78 -19.30 23.95
N GLU A 205 -21.89 -19.10 23.22
CA GLU A 205 -22.44 -20.12 22.29
C GLU A 205 -21.38 -20.54 21.26
N MET A 206 -20.68 -19.58 20.63
CA MET A 206 -19.65 -19.88 19.64
C MET A 206 -18.44 -20.63 20.22
N ASN A 207 -18.14 -20.53 21.52
CA ASN A 207 -16.95 -21.13 22.13
C ASN A 207 -17.28 -22.22 23.16
N GLN A 208 -18.51 -22.74 23.18
CA GLN A 208 -18.96 -23.73 24.15
C GLN A 208 -18.21 -25.08 24.07
N ASP A 209 -17.49 -25.34 22.97
CA ASP A 209 -16.62 -26.50 22.79
C ASP A 209 -15.34 -26.39 23.62
N LEU A 210 -15.02 -25.21 24.14
CA LEU A 210 -13.93 -24.98 25.09
C LEU A 210 -14.42 -25.19 26.52
N SER A 211 -13.83 -26.17 27.22
CA SER A 211 -14.10 -26.42 28.64
C SER A 211 -13.92 -25.19 29.54
N TYR A 212 -13.05 -24.26 29.15
CA TYR A 212 -12.75 -23.04 29.90
C TYR A 212 -13.59 -21.81 29.49
N ALA A 213 -14.37 -21.85 28.40
CA ALA A 213 -15.11 -20.68 27.93
C ALA A 213 -16.13 -20.15 28.96
N ALA A 214 -16.81 -21.06 29.67
CA ALA A 214 -17.77 -20.70 30.72
C ALA A 214 -17.11 -20.05 31.95
N SER A 215 -15.82 -20.30 32.18
CA SER A 215 -15.04 -19.69 33.28
C SER A 215 -14.31 -18.39 32.88
N LEU A 216 -14.42 -17.95 31.62
CA LEU A 216 -13.75 -16.73 31.17
C LEU A 216 -14.32 -15.49 31.83
N ARG A 217 -13.44 -14.56 32.17
CA ARG A 217 -13.83 -13.24 32.64
C ARG A 217 -14.36 -12.43 31.47
N LEU A 218 -15.66 -12.15 31.46
CA LEU A 218 -16.33 -11.37 30.41
C LEU A 218 -16.70 -9.98 30.94
N ILE A 219 -16.20 -8.94 30.28
CA ILE A 219 -16.35 -7.53 30.68
C ILE A 219 -17.22 -6.82 29.64
N LYS A 220 -18.29 -6.17 30.12
CA LYS A 220 -19.31 -5.50 29.30
C LYS A 220 -19.16 -3.99 29.41
N CYS A 221 -18.74 -3.33 28.32
CA CYS A 221 -18.64 -1.88 28.24
C CYS A 221 -19.51 -1.30 27.11
N VAL A 222 -19.99 -0.08 27.33
CA VAL A 222 -20.58 0.75 26.26
C VAL A 222 -19.69 1.96 26.02
N ALA A 223 -19.48 2.34 24.76
CA ALA A 223 -18.78 3.55 24.39
C ALA A 223 -19.75 4.60 23.85
N LEU A 224 -19.80 5.77 24.50
CA LEU A 224 -20.52 6.97 24.08
C LEU A 224 -19.51 8.12 23.93
N PRO A 225 -18.60 8.04 22.95
CA PRO A 225 -17.37 8.84 22.90
C PRO A 225 -17.60 10.35 22.67
N ASN A 226 -18.81 10.77 22.32
CA ASN A 226 -19.19 12.16 22.10
C ASN A 226 -19.90 12.81 23.30
N LEU A 227 -20.31 12.00 24.28
CA LEU A 227 -20.96 12.45 25.51
C LEU A 227 -19.94 12.60 26.65
N GLU A 228 -20.18 13.52 27.57
CA GLU A 228 -19.43 13.73 28.80
C GLU A 228 -20.14 13.03 29.99
N LYS A 229 -19.47 12.90 31.14
CA LYS A 229 -20.05 12.29 32.36
C LYS A 229 -21.27 13.07 32.90
N SER A 230 -21.34 14.36 32.60
CA SER A 230 -22.49 15.23 32.89
C SER A 230 -23.72 14.79 32.09
N ASP A 231 -23.59 14.48 30.79
CA ASP A 231 -24.68 13.97 29.95
C ASP A 231 -25.28 12.67 30.51
N LEU A 232 -24.45 11.76 31.04
CA LEU A 232 -24.95 10.51 31.66
C LEU A 232 -25.80 10.77 32.91
N SER A 233 -25.50 11.86 33.63
CA SER A 233 -26.28 12.28 34.80
C SER A 233 -27.60 12.92 34.38
N GLU A 234 -27.58 13.73 33.31
CA GLU A 234 -28.76 14.34 32.68
C GLU A 234 -29.81 13.28 32.28
N ILE A 235 -29.36 12.18 31.65
CA ILE A 235 -30.26 11.12 31.17
C ILE A 235 -30.66 10.10 32.25
N GLY A 236 -30.24 10.28 33.51
CA GLY A 236 -30.65 9.44 34.64
C GLY A 236 -30.00 8.05 34.69
N VAL A 237 -28.75 7.92 34.26
CA VAL A 237 -27.95 6.69 34.45
C VAL A 237 -27.45 6.64 35.90
N CYS A 238 -27.55 5.50 36.56
CA CYS A 238 -27.02 5.32 37.92
C CYS A 238 -25.50 5.06 37.92
N GLU A 239 -24.83 5.30 39.05
CA GLU A 239 -23.37 5.23 39.16
C GLU A 239 -22.77 3.87 38.76
N SER A 240 -23.44 2.75 39.09
CA SER A 240 -22.98 1.40 38.73
C SER A 240 -23.02 1.10 37.23
N HIS A 241 -23.85 1.82 36.47
CA HIS A 241 -23.80 1.80 35.00
C HIS A 241 -22.78 2.80 34.45
N LYS A 242 -22.62 3.98 35.08
CA LYS A 242 -21.64 5.00 34.63
C LYS A 242 -20.20 4.48 34.62
N THR A 243 -19.81 3.62 35.55
CA THR A 243 -18.47 2.99 35.57
C THR A 243 -18.19 2.19 34.29
N ASN A 244 -19.21 1.53 33.73
CA ASN A 244 -19.10 0.70 32.52
C ASN A 244 -19.32 1.47 31.20
N ILE A 245 -19.39 2.80 31.25
CA ILE A 245 -19.58 3.66 30.07
C ILE A 245 -18.34 4.51 29.80
N LEU A 246 -17.69 4.26 28.66
CA LEU A 246 -16.59 5.08 28.16
C LEU A 246 -17.15 6.38 27.54
N THR A 247 -16.90 7.50 28.22
CA THR A 247 -17.26 8.87 27.78
C THR A 247 -16.06 9.59 27.16
N LYS A 248 -16.34 10.77 26.59
CA LYS A 248 -15.34 11.72 26.08
C LYS A 248 -14.27 12.08 27.12
N ASP A 249 -14.66 12.28 28.37
CA ASP A 249 -13.73 12.59 29.47
C ASP A 249 -12.76 11.45 29.77
N SER A 250 -13.24 10.21 29.65
CA SER A 250 -12.46 9.00 29.90
C SER A 250 -11.41 8.73 28.80
N LYS A 251 -11.67 9.12 27.55
CA LYS A 251 -10.70 9.01 26.44
C LYS A 251 -9.74 10.20 26.29
N SER A 252 -10.00 11.33 26.96
CA SER A 252 -9.30 12.61 26.70
C SER A 252 -7.79 12.58 26.97
N THR A 253 -7.33 11.73 27.89
CA THR A 253 -5.91 11.52 28.17
C THR A 253 -5.61 10.04 28.44
N PRO A 254 -4.37 9.56 28.19
CA PRO A 254 -4.00 8.18 28.52
C PRO A 254 -4.18 7.83 30.00
N GLY A 255 -4.01 8.80 30.92
CA GLY A 255 -4.21 8.59 32.35
C GLY A 255 -5.68 8.40 32.71
N ASN A 256 -6.59 9.17 32.11
CA ASN A 256 -8.04 8.99 32.29
C ASN A 256 -8.51 7.66 31.72
N PHE A 257 -7.92 7.23 30.59
CA PHE A 257 -8.26 5.96 29.96
C PHE A 257 -7.85 4.76 30.82
N THR A 258 -6.64 4.79 31.39
CA THR A 258 -6.21 3.77 32.37
C THR A 258 -7.15 3.71 33.57
N LYS A 259 -7.51 4.87 34.16
CA LYS A 259 -8.48 4.92 35.28
C LYS A 259 -9.86 4.36 34.92
N PHE A 260 -10.30 4.52 33.68
CA PHE A 260 -11.53 3.90 33.21
C PHE A 260 -11.40 2.36 33.18
N LEU A 261 -10.30 1.82 32.63
CA LEU A 261 -10.01 0.38 32.62
C LEU A 261 -9.88 -0.22 34.03
N GLU A 262 -9.31 0.53 34.98
CA GLU A 262 -9.34 0.19 36.41
C GLU A 262 -10.77 0.18 36.97
N SER A 263 -11.60 1.18 36.62
CA SER A 263 -12.97 1.30 37.18
C SER A 263 -13.96 0.22 36.71
N ILE A 264 -13.81 -0.31 35.50
CA ILE A 264 -14.53 -1.51 35.03
C ILE A 264 -13.90 -2.81 35.55
N GLY A 265 -12.82 -2.70 36.33
CA GLY A 265 -12.02 -3.80 36.83
C GLY A 265 -11.24 -4.57 35.76
N PHE A 266 -11.17 -4.08 34.51
CA PHE A 266 -10.37 -4.72 33.45
C PHE A 266 -8.94 -4.88 33.93
N ILE A 267 -8.37 -3.81 34.48
CA ILE A 267 -7.15 -3.88 35.28
C ILE A 267 -7.56 -4.16 36.74
N LYS A 268 -7.43 -5.42 37.18
CA LYS A 268 -7.38 -5.76 38.61
C LYS A 268 -6.03 -6.40 38.90
N TYR A 269 -5.31 -5.80 39.85
CA TYR A 269 -4.15 -6.40 40.49
C TYR A 269 -4.62 -7.03 41.80
N ASP A 270 -5.05 -8.27 41.72
CA ASP A 270 -5.29 -9.11 42.89
C ASP A 270 -3.98 -9.25 43.67
N ALA A 271 -4.01 -9.06 44.99
CA ALA A 271 -2.79 -9.03 45.83
C ALA A 271 -2.01 -10.36 45.85
N SER A 272 -2.57 -11.43 45.29
CA SER A 272 -1.95 -12.73 45.06
C SER A 272 -1.14 -12.83 43.76
N GLY A 273 -1.34 -11.91 42.80
CA GLY A 273 -0.64 -11.88 41.51
C GLY A 273 -1.02 -12.96 40.49
N ASP A 274 -1.99 -13.82 40.80
CA ASP A 274 -2.16 -15.14 40.13
C ASP A 274 -3.34 -15.23 39.13
N HIS A 275 -4.10 -14.14 38.93
CA HIS A 275 -5.24 -14.13 38.00
C HIS A 275 -4.82 -13.93 36.54
N VAL A 276 -4.37 -15.01 35.91
CA VAL A 276 -4.26 -15.10 34.45
C VAL A 276 -5.57 -15.65 33.87
N SER A 277 -6.38 -14.82 33.22
CA SER A 277 -7.68 -15.26 32.65
C SER A 277 -7.56 -16.28 31.51
N PHE A 278 -6.39 -16.42 30.89
CA PHE A 278 -6.08 -17.44 29.90
C PHE A 278 -4.66 -17.99 30.15
N SER A 279 -4.52 -19.32 30.21
CA SER A 279 -3.20 -19.94 30.03
C SER A 279 -2.60 -19.54 28.67
N SER A 280 -1.28 -19.67 28.50
CA SER A 280 -0.64 -19.36 27.21
C SER A 280 -1.23 -20.17 26.05
N GLU A 281 -1.68 -21.41 26.31
CA GLU A 281 -2.34 -22.28 25.32
C GLU A 281 -3.77 -21.80 25.04
N GLN A 282 -4.58 -21.57 26.08
CA GLN A 282 -5.96 -21.07 25.96
C GLN A 282 -6.02 -19.73 25.22
N PHE A 283 -5.06 -18.84 25.48
CA PHE A 283 -4.97 -17.56 24.78
C PHE A 283 -4.58 -17.74 23.31
N THR A 284 -3.67 -18.67 23.02
CA THR A 284 -3.23 -18.98 21.65
C THR A 284 -4.37 -19.60 20.84
N GLU A 285 -5.14 -20.51 21.43
CA GLU A 285 -6.31 -21.12 20.80
C GLU A 285 -7.42 -20.07 20.54
N MET A 286 -7.80 -19.30 21.56
CA MET A 286 -8.83 -18.27 21.42
C MET A 286 -8.43 -17.19 20.40
N PHE A 287 -7.16 -16.74 20.42
CA PHE A 287 -6.62 -15.84 19.41
C PHE A 287 -6.67 -16.46 18.02
N GLY A 288 -6.25 -17.72 17.89
CA GLY A 288 -6.26 -18.48 16.64
C GLY A 288 -7.64 -18.57 16.02
N ARG A 289 -8.66 -18.89 16.82
CA ARG A 289 -10.07 -18.93 16.40
C ARG A 289 -10.50 -17.63 15.71
N TYR A 290 -10.34 -16.49 16.38
CA TYR A 290 -10.82 -15.21 15.84
C TYR A 290 -9.94 -14.62 14.74
N ALA A 291 -8.62 -14.63 14.91
CA ALA A 291 -7.67 -14.10 13.92
C ALA A 291 -7.61 -14.98 12.65
N GLY A 292 -7.61 -16.30 12.83
CA GLY A 292 -7.66 -17.27 11.75
C GLY A 292 -8.94 -17.14 10.93
N LEU A 293 -10.11 -17.08 11.57
CA LEU A 293 -11.37 -16.91 10.85
C LEU A 293 -11.47 -15.56 10.13
N ALA A 294 -10.92 -14.48 10.70
CA ALA A 294 -10.79 -13.20 10.01
C ALA A 294 -9.86 -13.30 8.77
N SER A 295 -8.82 -14.13 8.82
CA SER A 295 -7.92 -14.38 7.68
C SER A 295 -8.58 -15.16 6.54
N LEU A 296 -9.61 -15.97 6.85
CA LEU A 296 -10.41 -16.72 5.87
C LEU A 296 -11.52 -15.89 5.23
N ALA A 297 -11.79 -14.69 5.75
CA ALA A 297 -12.54 -13.72 4.98
C ALA A 297 -11.79 -13.51 3.66
N GLN A 298 -12.42 -13.86 2.52
CA GLN A 298 -11.89 -13.45 1.21
C GLN A 298 -11.58 -11.97 1.33
N ARG A 299 -10.28 -11.61 1.26
CA ARG A 299 -9.85 -10.23 1.41
C ARG A 299 -10.73 -9.45 0.46
N ARG A 300 -11.53 -8.49 0.95
CA ARG A 300 -12.15 -7.50 0.07
C ARG A 300 -10.98 -7.01 -0.76
N PRO A 301 -10.93 -7.24 -2.09
CA PRO A 301 -9.85 -6.67 -2.88
C PRO A 301 -9.89 -5.19 -2.56
N TYR A 302 -8.75 -4.56 -2.27
CA TYR A 302 -8.68 -3.14 -1.94
C TYR A 302 -9.59 -2.33 -2.88
N LEU A 303 -9.53 -2.69 -4.15
CA LEU A 303 -10.31 -2.17 -5.26
C LEU A 303 -11.83 -2.39 -5.22
N ARG A 304 -12.36 -3.43 -4.57
CA ARG A 304 -13.82 -3.58 -4.37
C ARG A 304 -14.30 -2.63 -3.27
N ALA A 305 -13.54 -2.49 -2.18
CA ALA A 305 -13.83 -1.46 -1.17
C ALA A 305 -13.73 -0.05 -1.77
N LEU A 306 -12.75 0.22 -2.64
CA LEU A 306 -12.64 1.50 -3.38
C LEU A 306 -13.74 1.69 -4.44
N LYS A 307 -14.22 0.63 -5.09
CA LYS A 307 -15.30 0.71 -6.08
C LYS A 307 -16.64 1.00 -5.42
N ASP A 308 -16.89 0.41 -4.25
CA ASP A 308 -18.10 0.61 -3.46
C ASP A 308 -18.14 2.00 -2.78
N THR A 309 -17.02 2.73 -2.64
CA THR A 309 -17.01 4.12 -2.14
C THR A 309 -17.38 5.17 -3.20
N GLY A 310 -17.48 4.80 -4.48
CA GLY A 310 -17.83 5.73 -5.57
C GLY A 310 -16.75 6.76 -5.90
N LEU A 311 -15.54 6.64 -5.33
CA LEU A 311 -14.43 7.56 -5.57
C LEU A 311 -13.81 7.30 -6.95
N SER A 312 -14.13 8.17 -7.91
CA SER A 312 -13.22 8.46 -9.03
C SER A 312 -11.87 8.86 -8.46
N PHE A 313 -10.81 8.15 -8.83
CA PHE A 313 -9.47 8.31 -8.26
C PHE A 313 -8.74 9.54 -8.81
N ASN A 314 -9.28 10.73 -8.53
CA ASN A 314 -8.45 11.93 -8.45
C ASN A 314 -7.64 11.79 -7.16
N LEU A 315 -6.38 11.41 -7.30
CA LEU A 315 -5.46 11.12 -6.20
C LEU A 315 -4.95 12.43 -5.56
N GLN A 316 -5.89 13.29 -5.12
CA GLN A 316 -5.60 14.56 -4.47
C GLN A 316 -4.67 14.31 -3.28
N LEU A 317 -3.50 14.97 -3.33
CA LEU A 317 -2.37 14.79 -2.43
C LEU A 317 -2.76 14.78 -0.95
N GLU A 318 -3.75 15.60 -0.57
CA GLU A 318 -4.37 15.68 0.75
C GLU A 318 -4.66 14.31 1.38
N ASN A 319 -5.15 13.33 0.61
CA ASN A 319 -5.57 12.02 1.12
C ASN A 319 -4.43 11.00 1.30
N ILE A 320 -3.19 11.33 0.89
CA ILE A 320 -2.05 10.42 1.06
C ILE A 320 -1.47 10.55 2.47
N LEU A 321 -1.71 9.53 3.29
CA LEU A 321 -1.13 9.41 4.63
C LEU A 321 0.40 9.25 4.55
N LEU A 322 1.11 10.13 5.24
CA LEU A 322 2.56 10.05 5.44
C LEU A 322 2.90 9.12 6.61
N THR A 323 4.05 8.44 6.55
CA THR A 323 4.63 7.71 7.70
C THR A 323 4.96 8.67 8.85
N PRO A 324 5.16 8.18 10.10
CA PRO A 324 5.68 9.01 11.19
C PRO A 324 7.00 9.72 10.83
N GLN A 325 7.92 9.04 10.12
CA GLN A 325 9.17 9.63 9.66
C GLN A 325 8.93 10.75 8.63
N GLN A 326 8.07 10.51 7.64
CA GLN A 326 7.73 11.53 6.65
C GLN A 326 6.94 12.70 7.25
N ASN A 327 6.08 12.48 8.25
CA ASN A 327 5.40 13.55 8.97
C ASN A 327 6.38 14.41 9.78
N ALA A 328 7.39 13.78 10.41
CA ALA A 328 8.46 14.51 11.08
C ALA A 328 9.27 15.38 10.09
N LEU A 329 9.63 14.83 8.93
CA LEU A 329 10.33 15.56 7.86
C LEU A 329 9.47 16.66 7.22
N PHE A 330 8.18 16.39 6.99
CA PHE A 330 7.22 17.35 6.48
C PHE A 330 7.04 18.51 7.45
N SER A 331 6.97 18.23 8.75
CA SER A 331 6.81 19.25 9.80
C SER A 331 8.10 20.05 10.03
N ALA A 332 9.28 19.44 9.83
CA ALA A 332 10.56 20.09 10.07
C ALA A 332 10.86 21.23 9.07
N GLU A 333 11.46 22.31 9.58
CA GLU A 333 11.91 23.47 8.80
C GLU A 333 13.32 23.27 8.22
N LYS A 334 13.62 22.06 7.72
CA LYS A 334 14.94 21.74 7.15
C LYS A 334 15.06 22.33 5.75
N ARG A 335 15.93 23.34 5.59
CA ARG A 335 16.16 24.04 4.31
C ARG A 335 16.98 23.23 3.31
N LYS A 336 18.10 22.65 3.74
CA LYS A 336 19.04 21.89 2.90
C LYS A 336 18.96 20.39 3.23
N VAL A 337 18.35 19.59 2.35
CA VAL A 337 18.05 18.17 2.62
C VAL A 337 18.49 17.28 1.47
N ILE A 338 19.04 16.11 1.78
CA ILE A 338 19.26 15.02 0.83
C ILE A 338 18.38 13.86 1.25
N LEU A 339 17.40 13.51 0.42
CA LEU A 339 16.40 12.48 0.73
C LEU A 339 16.73 11.17 0.00
N LEU A 340 17.06 10.15 0.79
CA LEU A 340 17.34 8.79 0.37
C LEU A 340 16.14 7.87 0.64
N GLY A 341 16.13 6.71 -0.01
CA GLY A 341 15.10 5.68 0.22
C GLY A 341 14.81 4.85 -1.02
N ASP A 342 14.42 3.60 -0.81
CA ASP A 342 14.11 2.64 -1.87
C ASP A 342 12.88 3.05 -2.72
N PHE A 343 12.59 2.26 -3.75
CA PHE A 343 11.37 2.42 -4.54
C PHE A 343 10.12 2.25 -3.65
N GLY A 344 9.10 3.07 -3.91
CA GLY A 344 7.83 3.03 -3.17
C GLY A 344 7.84 3.71 -1.79
N SER A 345 8.98 4.25 -1.31
CA SER A 345 9.04 4.98 -0.03
C SER A 345 8.35 6.35 -0.04
N GLY A 346 7.83 6.81 -1.18
CA GLY A 346 7.04 8.05 -1.25
C GLY A 346 7.86 9.34 -1.22
N LYS A 347 9.14 9.31 -1.59
CA LYS A 347 10.01 10.51 -1.67
C LYS A 347 9.37 11.65 -2.48
N SER A 348 8.90 11.36 -3.69
CA SER A 348 8.22 12.33 -4.56
C SER A 348 6.96 12.92 -3.89
N VAL A 349 6.15 12.10 -3.21
CA VAL A 349 4.97 12.58 -2.44
C VAL A 349 5.39 13.58 -1.36
N LEU A 350 6.45 13.26 -0.61
CA LEU A 350 6.91 14.12 0.48
C LEU A 350 7.35 15.48 -0.05
N ILE A 351 8.16 15.53 -1.12
CA ILE A 351 8.57 16.82 -1.69
C ILE A 351 7.40 17.58 -2.29
N THR A 352 6.42 16.93 -2.92
CA THR A 352 5.25 17.64 -3.44
C THR A 352 4.43 18.23 -2.29
N LYS A 353 4.14 17.47 -1.22
CA LYS A 353 3.47 18.02 -0.03
C LYS A 353 4.25 19.18 0.61
N VAL A 354 5.57 19.06 0.74
CA VAL A 354 6.41 20.14 1.29
C VAL A 354 6.35 21.38 0.39
N ALA A 355 6.43 21.20 -0.93
CA ALA A 355 6.29 22.28 -1.92
C ALA A 355 4.92 22.96 -1.85
N GLU A 356 3.82 22.20 -1.78
CA GLU A 356 2.46 22.73 -1.62
C GLU A 356 2.31 23.51 -0.31
N ARG A 357 2.80 22.96 0.82
CA ARG A 357 2.77 23.65 2.12
C ARG A 357 3.47 25.00 2.04
N LEU A 358 4.70 25.03 1.53
CA LEU A 358 5.51 26.25 1.48
C LEU A 358 4.94 27.28 0.50
N ALA A 359 4.39 26.83 -0.64
CA ALA A 359 3.70 27.71 -1.59
C ALA A 359 2.38 28.31 -1.06
N ASN A 360 1.77 27.67 -0.05
CA ASN A 360 0.54 28.08 0.62
C ASN A 360 0.76 28.89 1.91
N THR A 361 1.99 29.04 2.40
CA THR A 361 2.29 29.89 3.57
C THR A 361 2.07 31.36 3.23
N SER A 362 0.85 31.84 3.48
CA SER A 362 0.42 33.20 3.18
C SER A 362 0.83 34.17 4.27
N ASP A 363 1.97 34.84 4.11
CA ASP A 363 2.16 36.19 4.64
C ASP A 363 3.10 36.99 3.72
N HIS A 364 2.48 37.90 2.97
CA HIS A 364 3.06 39.05 2.25
C HIS A 364 4.15 38.87 1.18
N ASP A 365 4.83 37.73 1.04
CA ASP A 365 5.80 37.52 -0.05
C ASP A 365 5.50 36.29 -0.93
N VAL A 366 5.46 36.50 -2.26
CA VAL A 366 5.16 35.44 -3.24
C VAL A 366 6.38 34.55 -3.44
N VAL A 367 6.40 33.42 -2.74
CA VAL A 367 7.45 32.40 -2.88
C VAL A 367 7.21 31.54 -4.12
N SER A 368 8.13 31.60 -5.10
CA SER A 368 8.17 30.67 -6.23
C SER A 368 8.77 29.33 -5.79
N THR A 369 7.99 28.25 -5.91
CA THR A 369 8.44 26.90 -5.58
C THR A 369 8.63 26.07 -6.85
N PHE A 370 9.79 25.45 -7.00
CA PHE A 370 10.13 24.64 -8.18
C PHE A 370 10.26 23.17 -7.82
N ILE A 371 9.66 22.29 -8.63
CA ILE A 371 9.94 20.85 -8.61
C ILE A 371 10.61 20.47 -9.93
N ILE A 372 11.89 20.09 -9.87
CA ILE A 372 12.73 19.79 -11.02
C ILE A 372 12.85 18.28 -11.18
N SER A 373 12.29 17.73 -12.24
CA SER A 373 12.38 16.31 -12.56
C SER A 373 13.69 15.98 -13.27
N CYS A 374 14.53 15.15 -12.64
CA CYS A 374 15.68 14.49 -13.27
C CYS A 374 15.33 13.10 -13.83
N ALA A 375 14.04 12.77 -13.98
CA ALA A 375 13.60 11.48 -14.49
C ALA A 375 14.10 11.18 -15.92
N SER A 376 14.39 12.20 -16.74
CA SER A 376 14.97 12.08 -18.09
C SER A 376 16.47 11.80 -18.10
N VAL A 377 17.17 11.89 -16.96
CA VAL A 377 18.63 11.72 -16.88
C VAL A 377 19.03 10.25 -16.81
N SER A 378 20.02 9.87 -17.60
CA SER A 378 20.61 8.53 -17.64
C SER A 378 21.44 8.24 -16.39
N ARG A 379 21.23 7.05 -15.82
CA ARG A 379 21.78 6.60 -14.52
C ARG A 379 22.94 5.61 -14.64
N THR A 380 23.06 4.93 -15.77
CA THR A 380 23.92 3.73 -15.89
C THR A 380 24.91 3.85 -17.06
N ARG A 381 24.43 3.73 -18.30
CA ARG A 381 25.30 3.55 -19.48
C ARG A 381 26.11 4.81 -19.82
N MET A 382 25.44 5.95 -19.76
CA MET A 382 26.02 7.30 -19.93
C MET A 382 25.54 8.17 -18.75
N PRO A 383 26.21 8.13 -17.59
CA PRO A 383 25.77 8.86 -16.41
C PRO A 383 25.67 10.37 -16.68
N GLY A 384 24.60 11.02 -16.24
CA GLY A 384 24.40 12.47 -16.43
C GLY A 384 23.81 12.90 -17.78
N VAL A 385 23.89 12.06 -18.83
CA VAL A 385 23.31 12.39 -20.15
C VAL A 385 21.78 12.51 -20.06
N ILE A 386 21.25 13.61 -20.60
CA ILE A 386 19.82 13.86 -20.70
C ILE A 386 19.28 13.08 -21.90
N THR A 387 18.17 12.36 -21.70
CA THR A 387 17.54 11.55 -22.76
C THR A 387 16.23 12.18 -23.22
N ASP A 388 15.87 11.97 -24.51
CA ASP A 388 14.55 12.31 -25.09
C ASP A 388 13.42 11.39 -24.55
N ALA A 389 13.48 11.01 -23.28
CA ALA A 389 12.39 10.35 -22.60
C ALA A 389 11.27 11.38 -22.37
N LYS A 390 10.13 11.16 -23.02
CA LYS A 390 8.88 11.92 -22.82
C LYS A 390 8.66 12.21 -21.33
N GLU A 391 8.34 13.46 -21.01
CA GLU A 391 8.28 14.00 -19.64
C GLU A 391 7.02 13.56 -18.86
N HIS A 392 6.66 12.27 -18.96
CA HIS A 392 5.48 11.67 -18.33
C HIS A 392 5.40 11.96 -16.83
N PHE A 393 6.53 12.07 -16.15
CA PHE A 393 6.57 12.41 -14.73
C PHE A 393 6.26 13.90 -14.44
N VAL A 394 6.70 14.83 -15.28
CA VAL A 394 6.35 16.26 -15.16
C VAL A 394 4.85 16.43 -15.39
N ARG A 395 4.30 15.78 -16.43
CA ARG A 395 2.85 15.75 -16.70
C ARG A 395 2.08 15.11 -15.55
N PHE A 396 2.52 13.97 -15.03
CA PHE A 396 1.88 13.29 -13.89
C PHE A 396 1.84 14.19 -12.65
N LEU A 397 2.96 14.82 -12.29
CA LEU A 397 3.01 15.76 -11.17
C LEU A 397 2.06 16.97 -11.38
N SER A 398 1.94 17.49 -12.61
CA SER A 398 1.16 18.70 -12.91
C SER A 398 -0.33 18.47 -13.19
N THR A 399 -0.74 17.23 -13.54
CA THR A 399 -2.13 16.89 -13.85
C THR A 399 -2.82 16.05 -12.78
N ASP A 400 -2.09 15.10 -12.19
CA ASP A 400 -2.68 14.06 -11.32
C ASP A 400 -2.34 14.25 -9.84
N PHE A 401 -1.29 15.02 -9.54
CA PHE A 401 -0.75 15.19 -8.18
C PHE A 401 -1.06 16.56 -7.59
N ILE A 402 -0.51 17.64 -8.16
CA ILE A 402 -0.71 19.01 -7.67
C ILE A 402 -2.13 19.51 -8.00
N THR A 403 -2.82 20.08 -7.02
CA THR A 403 -4.12 20.73 -7.24
C THR A 403 -3.98 21.94 -8.17
N LYS A 404 -4.85 22.03 -9.19
CA LYS A 404 -4.78 23.03 -10.30
C LYS A 404 -4.73 24.50 -9.89
N ASP A 405 -5.03 24.82 -8.63
CA ASP A 405 -5.10 26.19 -8.09
C ASP A 405 -3.74 26.73 -7.58
N LEU A 406 -2.70 25.90 -7.48
CA LEU A 406 -1.39 26.29 -6.91
C LEU A 406 -0.46 27.01 -7.90
N LYS A 407 -0.84 28.25 -8.25
CA LYS A 407 -0.11 29.15 -9.19
C LYS A 407 1.38 29.35 -8.87
N ASN A 408 1.80 29.14 -7.62
CA ASN A 408 3.17 29.36 -7.15
C ASN A 408 4.10 28.14 -7.31
N VAL A 409 3.56 26.95 -7.63
CA VAL A 409 4.38 25.73 -7.83
C VAL A 409 4.63 25.50 -9.32
N LYS A 410 5.91 25.56 -9.71
CA LYS A 410 6.42 25.38 -11.07
C LYS A 410 7.09 24.01 -11.17
N ILE A 411 6.42 23.04 -11.79
CA ILE A 411 7.06 21.77 -12.13
C ILE A 411 7.79 21.95 -13.46
N LYS A 412 9.06 21.56 -13.49
CA LYS A 412 9.95 21.67 -14.66
C LYS A 412 10.75 20.40 -14.86
N SER A 413 11.15 20.11 -16.08
CA SER A 413 12.18 19.12 -16.36
C SER A 413 13.57 19.75 -16.26
N VAL A 414 14.58 18.93 -15.97
CA VAL A 414 15.97 19.42 -15.99
C VAL A 414 16.43 19.81 -17.40
N LYS A 415 15.79 19.27 -18.47
CA LYS A 415 16.08 19.66 -19.86
C LYS A 415 15.63 21.10 -20.12
N GLU A 416 14.42 21.46 -19.71
CA GLU A 416 13.90 22.83 -19.85
C GLU A 416 14.80 23.87 -19.16
N LEU A 417 15.28 23.57 -17.95
CA LEU A 417 16.08 24.54 -17.18
C LEU A 417 17.50 24.69 -17.70
N ILE A 418 18.12 23.62 -18.22
CA ILE A 418 19.45 23.71 -18.83
C ILE A 418 19.43 24.60 -20.07
N LEU A 419 18.38 24.51 -20.90
CA LEU A 419 18.19 25.40 -22.04
C LEU A 419 18.12 26.88 -21.63
N CYS A 420 17.43 27.21 -20.53
CA CYS A 420 17.39 28.58 -20.01
C CYS A 420 18.76 29.05 -19.47
N VAL A 421 19.46 28.20 -18.71
CA VAL A 421 20.73 28.54 -18.05
C VAL A 421 21.90 28.70 -19.03
N SER A 422 21.77 28.16 -20.24
CA SER A 422 22.73 28.39 -21.34
C SER A 422 22.44 29.64 -22.18
N GLN A 423 21.29 30.29 -22.03
CA GLN A 423 20.95 31.51 -22.78
C GLN A 423 21.39 32.80 -22.06
N ASP A 424 21.62 32.76 -20.75
CA ASP A 424 22.10 33.89 -19.93
C ASP A 424 23.62 34.20 -20.10
N GLU A 425 24.38 33.42 -20.88
CA GLU A 425 25.84 33.65 -21.09
C GLU A 425 26.15 34.70 -22.18
N SER A 426 25.23 35.64 -22.42
CA SER A 426 25.36 36.67 -23.48
C SER A 426 26.34 37.81 -23.18
N GLU A 427 27.35 37.60 -22.34
CA GLU A 427 28.52 38.49 -22.23
C GLU A 427 29.81 37.87 -22.82
N THR A 428 29.82 36.59 -23.24
CA THR A 428 30.97 35.99 -23.96
C THR A 428 30.58 34.99 -25.07
N ASP A 429 30.62 35.47 -26.32
CA ASP A 429 30.95 34.76 -27.58
C ASP A 429 30.23 33.45 -28.01
N PHE A 430 29.15 33.00 -27.37
CA PHE A 430 28.26 31.98 -27.96
C PHE A 430 26.96 32.59 -28.48
N GLN A 431 26.92 32.85 -29.79
CA GLN A 431 25.91 33.70 -30.43
C GLN A 431 24.73 32.95 -31.10
N GLU A 432 24.55 31.66 -30.81
CA GLU A 432 23.42 30.87 -31.34
C GLU A 432 22.63 30.20 -30.19
N PRO A 433 21.29 30.17 -30.27
CA PRO A 433 20.48 29.45 -29.30
C PRO A 433 20.80 27.96 -29.37
N ILE A 434 21.14 27.36 -28.23
CA ILE A 434 21.40 25.91 -28.11
C ILE A 434 20.20 25.15 -28.68
N ASP A 435 20.42 24.50 -29.81
CA ASP A 435 19.41 23.68 -30.46
C ASP A 435 19.15 22.38 -29.68
N ASP A 436 18.06 21.70 -30.05
CA ASP A 436 17.63 20.52 -29.31
C ASP A 436 18.62 19.34 -29.45
N GLU A 437 19.56 19.36 -30.43
CA GLU A 437 20.68 18.42 -30.53
C GLU A 437 21.82 18.77 -29.58
N THR A 438 22.24 20.04 -29.51
CA THR A 438 23.32 20.50 -28.62
C THR A 438 22.94 20.28 -27.16
N ALA A 439 21.66 20.46 -26.80
CA ALA A 439 21.14 20.13 -25.47
C ALA A 439 21.28 18.64 -25.08
N LYS A 440 21.37 17.71 -26.05
CA LYS A 440 21.62 16.27 -25.80
C LYS A 440 23.09 15.97 -25.50
N THR A 441 24.00 16.89 -25.82
CA THR A 441 25.44 16.77 -25.49
C THR A 441 25.74 17.20 -24.06
N ILE A 442 24.92 18.08 -23.49
CA ILE A 442 25.07 18.58 -22.12
C ILE A 442 24.79 17.45 -21.12
N GLN A 443 25.79 17.14 -20.29
CA GLN A 443 25.65 16.21 -19.18
C GLN A 443 25.31 16.98 -17.91
N LEU A 444 24.25 16.56 -17.22
CA LEU A 444 24.01 17.01 -15.85
C LEU A 444 25.22 16.59 -15.00
N ASN A 445 25.70 17.49 -14.16
CA ASN A 445 26.75 17.28 -13.16
C ASN A 445 26.55 18.29 -12.00
N PRO A 446 27.33 18.27 -10.89
CA PRO A 446 27.14 19.19 -9.78
C PRO A 446 27.34 20.67 -10.11
N GLU A 447 28.20 21.00 -11.09
CA GLU A 447 28.45 22.38 -11.53
C GLU A 447 27.23 22.94 -12.28
N VAL A 448 26.63 22.13 -13.16
CA VAL A 448 25.37 22.46 -13.85
C VAL A 448 24.22 22.59 -12.86
N ILE A 449 24.13 21.70 -11.84
CA ILE A 449 23.13 21.81 -10.76
C ILE A 449 23.32 23.10 -9.97
N LEU A 450 24.56 23.46 -9.62
CA LEU A 450 24.90 24.70 -8.94
C LEU A 450 24.52 25.93 -9.77
N LYS A 451 24.83 25.93 -11.07
CA LYS A 451 24.49 27.01 -12.00
C LYS A 451 22.97 27.18 -12.11
N ILE A 452 22.21 26.10 -12.30
CA ILE A 452 20.72 26.12 -12.29
C ILE A 452 20.20 26.75 -10.99
N LEU A 453 20.70 26.32 -9.83
CA LEU A 453 20.26 26.84 -8.54
C LEU A 453 20.57 28.33 -8.37
N LYS A 454 21.77 28.78 -8.75
CA LYS A 454 22.15 30.20 -8.72
C LYS A 454 21.33 31.05 -9.68
N THR A 455 21.12 30.63 -10.93
CA THR A 455 20.27 31.35 -11.89
C THR A 455 18.84 31.51 -11.35
N ILE A 456 18.23 30.44 -10.83
CA ILE A 456 16.88 30.53 -10.24
C ILE A 456 16.88 31.46 -8.99
N TYR A 457 17.89 31.38 -8.14
CA TYR A 457 18.01 32.23 -6.94
C TYR A 457 18.16 33.72 -7.29
N HIS A 458 18.99 34.06 -8.28
CA HIS A 458 19.16 35.45 -8.75
C HIS A 458 17.93 35.98 -9.48
N GLN A 459 17.28 35.16 -10.32
CA GLN A 459 16.11 35.58 -11.10
C GLN A 459 14.88 35.92 -10.24
N TYR A 460 14.68 35.20 -9.12
CA TYR A 460 13.48 35.33 -8.29
C TYR A 460 13.72 35.97 -6.91
N GLY A 461 14.98 36.11 -6.49
CA GLY A 461 15.39 36.82 -5.27
C GLY A 461 15.54 35.94 -4.02
N PRO A 462 16.40 36.35 -3.07
CA PRO A 462 16.98 35.46 -2.06
C PRO A 462 15.98 34.84 -1.07
N HIS A 463 14.87 35.53 -0.78
CA HIS A 463 13.87 35.07 0.20
C HIS A 463 12.61 34.47 -0.44
N LYS A 464 12.57 34.30 -1.78
CA LYS A 464 11.33 33.98 -2.53
C LYS A 464 11.42 32.70 -3.35
N VAL A 465 12.35 31.80 -3.03
CA VAL A 465 12.62 30.60 -3.84
C VAL A 465 12.80 29.33 -3.03
N HIS A 466 12.11 28.27 -3.47
CA HIS A 466 12.33 26.90 -3.01
C HIS A 466 12.52 25.98 -4.21
N VAL A 467 13.46 25.03 -4.14
CA VAL A 467 13.77 24.10 -5.23
C VAL A 467 13.89 22.66 -4.73
N PHE A 468 13.13 21.77 -5.35
CA PHE A 468 13.09 20.35 -5.06
C PHE A 468 13.51 19.57 -6.31
N PHE A 469 14.67 18.93 -6.30
CA PHE A 469 15.05 18.00 -7.37
C PHE A 469 14.49 16.62 -7.07
N ASP A 470 13.70 16.04 -8.00
CA ASP A 470 13.22 14.67 -7.91
C ASP A 470 14.01 13.70 -8.80
N GLU A 471 14.20 12.48 -8.30
CA GLU A 471 14.85 11.38 -9.01
C GLU A 471 16.26 11.74 -9.56
N LEU A 472 16.99 12.58 -8.82
CA LEU A 472 18.35 13.04 -9.13
C LEU A 472 19.35 11.87 -9.11
N PRO A 473 20.10 11.58 -10.19
CA PRO A 473 21.06 10.49 -10.18
C PRO A 473 22.24 10.78 -9.24
N PHE A 474 22.52 9.87 -8.31
CA PHE A 474 23.79 9.86 -7.60
C PHE A 474 24.86 9.14 -8.43
N ILE A 475 25.99 9.81 -8.64
CA ILE A 475 27.12 9.31 -9.44
C ILE A 475 28.38 9.60 -8.62
N SER A 476 29.04 8.55 -8.13
CA SER A 476 30.03 8.65 -7.04
C SER A 476 31.34 9.33 -7.41
N ASN A 477 31.66 9.45 -8.70
CA ASN A 477 32.86 10.12 -9.20
C ASN A 477 32.63 11.59 -9.57
N TRP A 478 31.44 12.15 -9.28
CA TRP A 478 31.19 13.59 -9.42
C TRP A 478 31.72 14.37 -8.21
N ASN A 479 32.15 15.61 -8.46
CA ASN A 479 32.59 16.53 -7.41
C ASN A 479 31.38 17.14 -6.66
N TRP A 480 30.74 16.34 -5.80
CA TRP A 480 29.55 16.78 -5.05
C TRP A 480 29.82 17.97 -4.12
N HIS A 481 31.03 18.05 -3.54
CA HIS A 481 31.43 19.10 -2.60
C HIS A 481 31.20 20.54 -3.09
N ILE A 482 31.18 20.79 -4.41
CA ILE A 482 30.89 22.12 -4.94
C ILE A 482 29.52 22.65 -4.50
N LEU A 483 28.56 21.76 -4.21
CA LEU A 483 27.21 22.13 -3.75
C LEU A 483 27.17 22.58 -2.28
N ASP A 484 28.21 22.33 -1.46
CA ASP A 484 28.27 22.89 -0.10
C ASP A 484 28.37 24.44 -0.09
N SER A 485 28.82 25.05 -1.20
CA SER A 485 28.82 26.51 -1.40
C SER A 485 27.41 27.12 -1.33
N LEU A 486 26.36 26.37 -1.69
CA LEU A 486 24.96 26.82 -1.63
C LEU A 486 24.48 27.19 -0.22
N VAL A 487 25.20 26.77 0.82
CA VAL A 487 24.87 27.08 2.21
C VAL A 487 25.38 28.47 2.61
N ASP A 488 26.45 28.96 1.96
CA ASP A 488 26.95 30.34 2.13
C ASP A 488 26.37 31.29 1.07
N ASP A 489 26.34 30.86 -0.19
CA ASP A 489 25.89 31.67 -1.34
C ASP A 489 24.37 31.89 -1.34
N CYS A 490 23.60 30.92 -0.82
CA CYS A 490 22.14 30.89 -0.89
C CYS A 490 21.49 30.39 0.42
N PRO A 491 21.76 31.02 1.59
CA PRO A 491 21.40 30.49 2.92
C PRO A 491 19.87 30.37 3.15
N ASP A 492 19.07 31.24 2.53
CA ASP A 492 17.62 31.26 2.69
C ASP A 492 16.85 30.35 1.73
N MET A 493 17.52 29.85 0.69
CA MET A 493 16.93 28.97 -0.30
C MET A 493 16.67 27.57 0.26
N TYR A 494 15.42 27.10 0.23
CA TYR A 494 15.13 25.68 0.43
C TYR A 494 15.62 24.89 -0.78
N VAL A 495 16.49 23.90 -0.56
CA VAL A 495 17.04 23.01 -1.59
C VAL A 495 16.97 21.57 -1.08
N TRP A 496 16.13 20.76 -1.72
CA TRP A 496 15.99 19.34 -1.40
C TRP A 496 16.43 18.50 -2.61
N PHE A 497 17.39 17.61 -2.40
CA PHE A 497 17.86 16.65 -3.40
C PHE A 497 17.28 15.27 -3.10
N VAL A 498 16.26 14.84 -3.85
CA VAL A 498 15.75 13.47 -3.77
C VAL A 498 16.57 12.58 -4.71
N LEU A 499 17.37 11.69 -4.13
CA LEU A 499 18.23 10.83 -4.94
C LEU A 499 17.43 9.67 -5.54
N ALA A 500 17.71 9.41 -6.81
CA ALA A 500 17.19 8.28 -7.58
C ALA A 500 17.43 6.95 -6.86
N SER A 501 16.38 6.17 -6.66
CA SER A 501 16.52 4.83 -6.07
C SER A 501 17.42 3.94 -6.95
N GLY A 502 18.38 3.28 -6.32
CA GLY A 502 19.32 2.36 -6.97
C GLY A 502 20.60 2.99 -7.52
N THR A 503 20.75 4.32 -7.55
CA THR A 503 22.01 4.94 -8.03
C THR A 503 23.09 5.05 -6.96
N TYR A 504 22.70 5.06 -5.68
CA TYR A 504 23.61 5.13 -4.53
C TYR A 504 24.02 3.77 -3.95
N ASN A 505 23.46 2.65 -4.46
CA ASN A 505 23.67 1.29 -3.93
C ASN A 505 25.04 0.67 -4.31
N LEU A 506 26.11 1.47 -4.37
CA LEU A 506 27.29 1.14 -5.18
C LEU A 506 28.28 0.14 -4.54
N GLN A 507 28.26 -0.07 -3.22
CA GLN A 507 29.12 -1.07 -2.55
C GLN A 507 28.42 -1.74 -1.37
N ARG A 508 28.71 -3.04 -1.14
CA ARG A 508 28.19 -3.80 0.02
C ARG A 508 28.73 -3.21 1.33
N GLY A 509 27.90 -3.19 2.37
CA GLY A 509 28.30 -2.89 3.75
C GLY A 509 28.60 -1.43 4.08
N HIS A 510 28.34 -0.49 3.17
CA HIS A 510 28.55 0.94 3.41
C HIS A 510 27.22 1.63 3.76
N ASP A 511 27.20 2.46 4.81
CA ASP A 511 26.05 3.34 5.06
C ASP A 511 26.05 4.49 4.05
N HIS A 512 25.14 4.40 3.08
CA HIS A 512 24.94 5.43 2.05
C HIS A 512 24.51 6.78 2.63
N ALA A 513 23.83 6.82 3.77
CA ALA A 513 23.49 8.09 4.42
C ALA A 513 24.75 8.76 4.98
N MET A 514 25.59 8.00 5.70
CA MET A 514 26.88 8.48 6.19
C MET A 514 27.84 8.90 5.06
N HIS A 515 27.87 8.16 3.94
CA HIS A 515 28.68 8.52 2.78
C HIS A 515 28.22 9.84 2.14
N MET A 516 26.90 10.00 1.91
CA MET A 516 26.35 11.28 1.44
C MET A 516 26.62 12.42 2.42
N GLN A 517 26.56 12.16 3.73
CA GLN A 517 26.84 13.14 4.78
C GLN A 517 28.32 13.53 4.83
N THR A 518 29.21 12.69 4.30
CA THR A 518 30.65 13.00 4.15
C THR A 518 30.92 13.79 2.88
N LEU A 519 30.16 13.54 1.80
CA LEU A 519 30.24 14.30 0.54
C LEU A 519 29.59 15.69 0.63
N LEU A 520 28.55 15.84 1.45
CA LEU A 520 27.81 17.10 1.64
C LEU A 520 27.52 17.32 3.14
N PRO A 521 28.56 17.56 3.97
CA PRO A 521 28.44 17.69 5.43
C PRO A 521 27.50 18.79 5.90
N ARG A 522 27.18 19.78 5.05
CA ARG A 522 26.29 20.90 5.41
C ARG A 522 24.84 20.68 5.04
N PHE A 523 24.51 19.57 4.38
CA PHE A 523 23.14 19.14 4.10
C PHE A 523 22.67 18.15 5.16
N HIS A 524 21.37 18.14 5.48
CA HIS A 524 20.79 17.09 6.30
C HIS A 524 20.48 15.86 5.43
N VAL A 525 21.21 14.76 5.62
CA VAL A 525 20.90 13.50 4.94
C VAL A 525 19.84 12.72 5.72
N GLU A 526 18.77 12.34 5.03
CA GLU A 526 17.62 11.64 5.60
C GLU A 526 17.27 10.42 4.75
N ARG A 527 17.14 9.24 5.37
CA ARG A 527 16.82 7.99 4.68
C ARG A 527 15.44 7.48 5.08
N LEU A 528 14.48 7.50 4.16
CA LEU A 528 13.17 6.91 4.38
C LEU A 528 13.31 5.38 4.51
N GLN A 529 12.94 4.85 5.68
CA GLN A 529 13.09 3.43 6.02
C GLN A 529 11.85 2.58 5.72
N GLU A 530 10.76 3.17 5.20
CA GLU A 530 9.49 2.45 4.98
C GLU A 530 9.00 2.60 3.53
N SER A 531 8.56 1.50 2.92
CA SER A 531 7.87 1.50 1.62
C SER A 531 6.36 1.61 1.82
N MET A 532 5.78 2.70 1.33
CA MET A 532 4.36 3.08 1.53
C MET A 532 3.45 2.72 0.35
N ARG A 533 4.02 2.55 -0.85
CA ARG A 533 3.26 2.43 -2.10
C ARG A 533 3.11 0.99 -2.59
N MET A 534 3.82 0.05 -1.97
CA MET A 534 3.77 -1.37 -2.30
C MET A 534 2.95 -2.12 -1.26
N THR A 535 2.04 -2.99 -1.69
CA THR A 535 1.35 -3.92 -0.78
C THR A 535 2.37 -4.88 -0.15
N GLN A 536 2.06 -5.45 1.03
CA GLN A 536 3.02 -6.34 1.71
C GLN A 536 3.47 -7.53 0.83
N ASN A 537 2.59 -8.04 -0.03
CA ASN A 537 2.89 -9.14 -0.93
C ASN A 537 3.75 -8.69 -2.14
N CYS A 538 3.47 -7.54 -2.76
CA CYS A 538 4.36 -6.95 -3.78
C CYS A 538 5.74 -6.60 -3.21
N TYR A 539 5.81 -6.12 -1.96
CA TYR A 539 7.05 -5.83 -1.27
C TYR A 539 7.86 -7.10 -0.95
N ARG A 540 7.20 -8.18 -0.50
CA ARG A 540 7.86 -9.50 -0.31
C ARG A 540 8.42 -10.06 -1.61
N LEU A 541 7.67 -9.95 -2.71
CA LEU A 541 8.15 -10.26 -4.06
C LEU A 541 9.42 -9.46 -4.36
N TYR A 542 9.39 -8.14 -4.21
CA TYR A 542 10.56 -7.27 -4.45
C TYR A 542 11.79 -7.67 -3.62
N GLN A 543 11.61 -8.00 -2.34
CA GLN A 543 12.72 -8.47 -1.48
C GLN A 543 13.28 -9.82 -1.94
N ALA A 544 12.43 -10.79 -2.32
CA ALA A 544 12.91 -12.04 -2.89
C ALA A 544 13.63 -11.83 -4.24
N MET A 545 13.19 -10.87 -5.05
CA MET A 545 13.90 -10.51 -6.29
C MET A 545 15.27 -9.88 -6.01
N LYS A 546 15.41 -9.02 -4.98
CA LYS A 546 16.71 -8.52 -4.48
C LYS A 546 17.61 -9.68 -4.05
N GLU A 547 17.07 -10.61 -3.26
CA GLU A 547 17.78 -11.79 -2.75
C GLU A 547 18.34 -12.65 -3.90
N TYR A 548 17.52 -12.98 -4.90
CA TYR A 548 17.95 -13.78 -6.05
C TYR A 548 19.14 -13.18 -6.82
N VAL A 549 19.15 -11.84 -6.98
CA VAL A 549 20.21 -11.09 -7.67
C VAL A 549 21.47 -10.96 -6.79
N GLY A 550 21.41 -11.32 -5.50
CA GLY A 550 22.51 -11.19 -4.56
C GLY A 550 22.70 -9.76 -4.02
N ILE A 551 21.62 -8.97 -4.01
CA ILE A 551 21.58 -7.64 -3.40
C ILE A 551 21.30 -7.84 -1.90
N ASP A 552 22.37 -8.00 -1.12
CA ASP A 552 22.34 -8.25 0.33
C ASP A 552 21.78 -7.09 1.19
N ASP A 553 21.38 -5.98 0.57
CA ASP A 553 20.83 -4.77 1.20
C ASP A 553 19.39 -4.95 1.74
N SER A 554 19.10 -6.17 2.22
CA SER A 554 17.79 -6.69 2.61
C SER A 554 17.26 -6.16 3.95
N SER A 555 18.06 -5.39 4.69
CA SER A 555 17.79 -4.97 6.07
C SER A 555 17.33 -3.51 6.25
N LEU A 556 17.38 -2.66 5.21
CA LEU A 556 17.35 -1.19 5.38
C LEU A 556 16.04 -0.50 5.00
N THR A 557 15.07 -1.23 4.43
CA THR A 557 13.73 -0.69 4.10
C THR A 557 12.67 -1.68 4.56
N ASN A 558 11.82 -1.30 5.51
CA ASN A 558 10.66 -2.05 5.97
C ASN A 558 9.44 -1.87 5.05
N CYS A 559 8.44 -2.74 5.16
CA CYS A 559 7.13 -2.50 4.57
C CYS A 559 6.33 -1.59 5.51
N GLY A 560 6.01 -0.36 5.07
CA GLY A 560 5.14 0.55 5.83
C GLY A 560 3.66 0.13 5.82
N ASN A 561 3.28 -0.74 4.87
CA ASN A 561 1.94 -1.30 4.78
C ASN A 561 1.77 -2.57 5.63
N VAL A 562 0.88 -2.50 6.62
CA VAL A 562 0.48 -3.64 7.45
C VAL A 562 -0.42 -4.63 6.67
N VAL A 563 -1.02 -4.20 5.56
CA VAL A 563 -2.00 -4.99 4.79
C VAL A 563 -1.32 -5.83 3.69
N PRO A 564 -1.49 -7.16 3.69
CA PRO A 564 -1.16 -7.99 2.54
C PRO A 564 -2.20 -7.80 1.43
N GLY A 565 -1.78 -7.13 0.36
CA GLY A 565 -2.57 -6.97 -0.87
C GLY A 565 -2.73 -8.29 -1.64
N PRO A 566 -3.16 -8.26 -2.91
CA PRO A 566 -3.23 -9.48 -3.71
C PRO A 566 -1.85 -10.14 -3.82
N ASP A 567 -1.83 -11.47 -3.91
CA ASP A 567 -0.60 -12.20 -4.20
C ASP A 567 -0.23 -11.99 -5.68
N PRO A 568 1.04 -11.68 -6.00
CA PRO A 568 1.50 -11.60 -7.37
C PRO A 568 1.28 -12.91 -8.12
N LEU A 569 0.88 -12.80 -9.38
CA LEU A 569 0.50 -13.94 -10.21
C LEU A 569 1.54 -14.20 -11.32
N TRP A 570 1.66 -15.44 -11.76
CA TRP A 570 2.53 -15.84 -12.87
C TRP A 570 1.82 -16.80 -13.81
N TYR A 571 1.69 -16.38 -15.07
CA TYR A 571 1.17 -17.15 -16.18
C TYR A 571 2.31 -17.60 -17.11
N PRO A 572 2.82 -18.84 -16.97
CA PRO A 572 3.69 -19.43 -17.97
C PRO A 572 2.87 -19.78 -19.22
N LEU A 573 3.24 -19.25 -20.38
CA LEU A 573 2.64 -19.66 -21.65
C LEU A 573 3.00 -21.11 -21.98
N SER A 574 2.05 -21.83 -22.58
CA SER A 574 2.30 -23.16 -23.16
C SER A 574 3.48 -23.14 -24.15
N GLU A 575 4.11 -24.27 -24.43
CA GLU A 575 5.11 -24.37 -25.51
C GLU A 575 4.57 -23.89 -26.87
N CYS A 576 5.49 -23.46 -27.75
CA CYS A 576 5.18 -23.11 -29.13
C CYS A 576 4.65 -24.33 -29.90
N ARG A 577 3.63 -24.14 -30.75
CA ARG A 577 3.12 -25.19 -31.65
C ARG A 577 3.80 -25.17 -33.02
N CYS A 578 4.23 -24.00 -33.50
CA CYS A 578 4.90 -23.80 -34.80
C CYS A 578 6.25 -24.54 -34.93
N SER A 579 6.84 -24.99 -33.82
CA SER A 579 8.07 -25.81 -33.83
C SER A 579 7.84 -27.29 -34.13
N ARG A 580 6.58 -27.76 -34.12
CA ARG A 580 6.24 -29.18 -34.39
C ARG A 580 6.20 -29.52 -35.88
N ASP A 581 6.17 -28.52 -36.75
CA ASP A 581 6.01 -28.68 -38.21
C ASP A 581 7.36 -28.92 -38.94
N ASN A 582 8.28 -29.67 -38.31
CA ASN A 582 9.57 -30.14 -38.87
C ASN A 582 10.55 -29.06 -39.42
N VAL A 583 10.47 -27.81 -38.97
CA VAL A 583 11.47 -26.78 -39.34
C VAL A 583 12.69 -26.86 -38.41
N ILE A 584 13.78 -27.45 -38.92
CA ILE A 584 15.08 -27.65 -38.22
C ILE A 584 15.71 -26.34 -37.70
N SER A 585 15.23 -25.18 -38.15
CA SER A 585 15.74 -23.85 -37.85
C SER A 585 14.71 -22.88 -37.24
N PHE A 586 13.61 -23.37 -36.64
CA PHE A 586 12.56 -22.50 -36.08
C PHE A 586 13.10 -21.49 -35.06
N LYS A 587 12.94 -20.19 -35.34
CA LYS A 587 13.31 -19.10 -34.42
C LYS A 587 12.05 -18.62 -33.68
N PRO A 588 12.06 -18.55 -32.34
CA PRO A 588 10.93 -18.02 -31.56
C PRO A 588 10.41 -16.63 -31.95
N ILE A 589 11.23 -15.77 -32.57
CA ILE A 589 10.80 -14.45 -33.09
C ILE A 589 9.93 -14.53 -34.36
N GLU A 590 9.83 -15.71 -34.98
CA GLU A 590 8.96 -16.02 -36.13
C GLU A 590 7.67 -16.74 -35.69
N CYS A 591 7.44 -16.87 -34.37
CA CYS A 591 6.30 -17.59 -33.79
C CYS A 591 4.94 -16.95 -34.13
N GLN A 592 4.15 -17.63 -34.96
CA GLN A 592 2.81 -17.16 -35.34
C GLN A 592 1.76 -17.43 -34.24
N CYS A 593 1.93 -18.50 -33.44
CA CYS A 593 0.96 -18.89 -32.41
C CYS A 593 1.00 -18.04 -31.12
N LEU A 594 1.95 -17.10 -30.98
CA LEU A 594 2.10 -16.31 -29.75
C LEU A 594 0.88 -15.43 -29.43
N SER A 595 0.24 -14.81 -30.44
CA SER A 595 -0.97 -13.99 -30.23
C SER A 595 -2.09 -14.81 -29.59
N GLU A 596 -2.24 -16.08 -29.99
CA GLU A 596 -3.28 -16.98 -29.52
C GLU A 596 -3.01 -17.47 -28.08
N ARG A 597 -1.74 -17.74 -27.77
CA ARG A 597 -1.30 -18.10 -26.40
C ARG A 597 -1.50 -16.94 -25.43
N LEU A 598 -1.16 -15.71 -25.86
CA LEU A 598 -1.41 -14.49 -25.06
C LEU A 598 -2.90 -14.20 -24.91
N PHE A 599 -3.72 -14.39 -25.95
CA PHE A 599 -5.16 -14.22 -25.90
C PHE A 599 -5.79 -15.06 -24.78
N ARG A 600 -5.48 -16.36 -24.71
CA ARG A 600 -6.00 -17.27 -23.68
C ARG A 600 -5.63 -16.85 -22.25
N VAL A 601 -4.38 -16.43 -22.03
CA VAL A 601 -3.95 -15.88 -20.73
C VAL A 601 -4.71 -14.61 -20.39
N PHE A 602 -4.81 -13.67 -21.33
CA PHE A 602 -5.52 -12.42 -21.08
C PHE A 602 -7.02 -12.65 -20.85
N GLU A 603 -7.65 -13.59 -21.54
CA GLU A 603 -9.05 -13.99 -21.33
C GLU A 603 -9.28 -14.47 -19.90
N GLU A 604 -8.44 -15.42 -19.44
CA GLU A 604 -8.50 -15.96 -18.09
C GLU A 604 -8.23 -14.88 -17.03
N MET A 605 -7.22 -14.04 -17.26
CA MET A 605 -6.92 -12.89 -16.42
C MET A 605 -8.10 -11.92 -16.35
N TRP A 606 -8.76 -11.59 -17.47
CA TRP A 606 -9.93 -10.71 -17.48
C TRP A 606 -11.14 -11.33 -16.77
N ARG A 607 -11.34 -12.64 -16.92
CA ARG A 607 -12.44 -13.39 -16.32
C ARG A 607 -12.33 -13.45 -14.79
N TYR A 608 -11.13 -13.70 -14.26
CA TYR A 608 -10.92 -13.99 -12.83
C TYR A 608 -10.23 -12.91 -12.00
N HIS A 609 -9.34 -12.10 -12.60
CA HIS A 609 -8.47 -11.17 -11.85
C HIS A 609 -8.68 -9.69 -12.19
N LEU A 610 -8.99 -9.36 -13.46
CA LEU A 610 -9.16 -8.00 -13.95
C LEU A 610 -10.63 -7.60 -14.12
N ARG A 611 -11.56 -8.49 -13.78
CA ARG A 611 -13.00 -8.26 -13.92
C ARG A 611 -13.45 -7.04 -13.11
N GLY A 612 -13.95 -6.03 -13.81
CA GLY A 612 -14.49 -4.81 -13.21
C GLY A 612 -13.45 -3.75 -12.87
N PHE A 613 -12.21 -3.88 -13.35
CA PHE A 613 -11.22 -2.82 -13.36
C PHE A 613 -11.41 -1.90 -14.57
N SER A 614 -11.19 -0.62 -14.33
CA SER A 614 -11.06 0.47 -15.30
C SER A 614 -9.84 0.21 -16.21
N LEU A 615 -9.97 0.29 -17.54
CA LEU A 615 -8.90 -0.13 -18.47
C LEU A 615 -7.65 0.76 -18.38
N ASP A 616 -7.86 2.06 -18.14
CA ASP A 616 -6.84 3.07 -17.89
C ASP A 616 -5.97 2.75 -16.65
N ARG A 617 -6.47 1.97 -15.68
CA ARG A 617 -5.74 1.58 -14.46
C ARG A 617 -4.83 0.37 -14.65
N ILE A 618 -4.85 -0.26 -15.84
CA ILE A 618 -4.04 -1.42 -16.20
C ILE A 618 -2.92 -0.97 -17.15
N CYS A 619 -1.71 -1.48 -16.92
CA CYS A 619 -0.59 -1.24 -17.81
C CYS A 619 0.18 -2.53 -18.09
N ILE A 620 0.56 -2.70 -19.37
CA ILE A 620 1.34 -3.84 -19.85
C ILE A 620 2.76 -3.35 -20.15
N ILE A 621 3.72 -3.96 -19.47
CA ILE A 621 5.15 -3.71 -19.64
C ILE A 621 5.72 -4.72 -20.62
N LEU A 622 6.34 -4.22 -21.69
CA LEU A 622 7.17 -4.97 -22.61
C LEU A 622 8.65 -4.69 -22.30
N GLY A 623 9.55 -5.54 -22.82
CA GLY A 623 10.95 -5.69 -22.37
C GLY A 623 11.89 -4.49 -22.53
N ASP A 624 13.13 -4.74 -22.98
CA ASP A 624 14.12 -3.68 -23.09
C ASP A 624 13.87 -2.81 -24.34
N LYS A 625 13.78 -1.49 -24.14
CA LYS A 625 13.71 -0.47 -25.21
C LYS A 625 14.91 -0.54 -26.16
N HIS A 626 16.06 -1.02 -25.69
CA HIS A 626 17.27 -1.20 -26.47
C HIS A 626 17.22 -2.40 -27.42
N VAL A 627 16.42 -3.44 -27.10
CA VAL A 627 16.30 -4.66 -27.91
C VAL A 627 15.05 -4.56 -28.79
N LYS A 628 15.10 -3.60 -29.73
CA LYS A 628 13.95 -3.19 -30.56
C LYS A 628 13.31 -4.36 -31.30
N SER A 629 14.09 -5.37 -31.69
CA SER A 629 13.58 -6.53 -32.45
C SER A 629 12.57 -7.36 -31.62
N ILE A 630 12.93 -7.69 -30.38
CA ILE A 630 12.08 -8.44 -29.44
C ILE A 630 10.88 -7.59 -29.01
N THR A 631 11.11 -6.32 -28.67
CA THR A 631 10.05 -5.47 -28.12
C THR A 631 8.98 -5.13 -29.16
N ASN A 632 9.35 -4.89 -30.43
CA ASN A 632 8.38 -4.73 -31.52
C ASN A 632 7.63 -6.03 -31.86
N PHE A 633 8.28 -7.19 -31.74
CA PHE A 633 7.64 -8.50 -31.88
C PHE A 633 6.58 -8.70 -30.80
N LEU A 634 6.92 -8.52 -29.52
CA LEU A 634 5.98 -8.62 -28.40
C LEU A 634 4.82 -7.64 -28.54
N ALA A 635 5.10 -6.36 -28.86
CA ALA A 635 4.08 -5.32 -29.00
C ALA A 635 2.99 -5.69 -30.00
N ARG A 636 3.39 -6.25 -31.15
CA ARG A 636 2.48 -6.75 -32.19
C ARG A 636 1.59 -7.89 -31.67
N HIS A 637 2.18 -8.90 -31.02
CA HIS A 637 1.44 -10.05 -30.52
C HIS A 637 0.51 -9.71 -29.36
N VAL A 638 0.90 -8.76 -28.50
CA VAL A 638 0.07 -8.24 -27.40
C VAL A 638 -1.09 -7.42 -27.93
N ALA A 639 -0.86 -6.49 -28.86
CA ALA A 639 -1.93 -5.72 -29.51
C ALA A 639 -2.95 -6.65 -30.18
N ASN A 640 -2.48 -7.65 -30.94
CA ASN A 640 -3.34 -8.65 -31.57
C ASN A 640 -4.19 -9.45 -30.56
N ALA A 641 -3.60 -9.81 -29.41
CA ALA A 641 -4.31 -10.55 -28.36
C ALA A 641 -5.36 -9.68 -27.64
N LEU A 642 -5.07 -8.39 -27.39
CA LEU A 642 -6.01 -7.45 -26.80
C LEU A 642 -7.16 -7.10 -27.76
N SER A 643 -6.87 -6.91 -29.06
CA SER A 643 -7.90 -6.69 -30.08
C SER A 643 -8.86 -7.87 -30.19
N LYS A 644 -8.38 -9.12 -30.07
CA LYS A 644 -9.24 -10.32 -30.01
C LYS A 644 -10.15 -10.36 -28.77
N LEU A 645 -9.78 -9.69 -27.68
CA LEU A 645 -10.59 -9.55 -26.46
C LEU A 645 -11.46 -8.29 -26.46
N GLU A 646 -11.49 -7.54 -27.57
CA GLU A 646 -12.18 -6.24 -27.67
C GLU A 646 -11.68 -5.21 -26.63
N VAL A 647 -10.45 -5.40 -26.12
CA VAL A 647 -9.84 -4.50 -25.12
C VAL A 647 -9.16 -3.33 -25.82
N ALA A 648 -9.74 -2.14 -25.65
CA ALA A 648 -9.17 -0.89 -26.12
C ALA A 648 -7.80 -0.61 -25.46
N HIS A 649 -6.81 -0.23 -26.26
CA HIS A 649 -5.44 -0.03 -25.82
C HIS A 649 -4.72 1.04 -26.64
N TYR A 650 -3.65 1.62 -26.07
CA TYR A 650 -2.76 2.52 -26.80
C TYR A 650 -1.72 1.74 -27.61
N PRO A 651 -1.35 2.22 -28.81
CA PRO A 651 -0.23 1.65 -29.55
C PRO A 651 1.07 1.83 -28.76
N TYR A 652 1.94 0.81 -28.81
CA TYR A 652 3.20 0.78 -28.07
C TYR A 652 4.07 2.01 -28.39
N GLY A 653 4.45 2.76 -27.35
CA GLY A 653 5.25 4.00 -27.45
C GLY A 653 4.50 5.24 -27.98
N GLY A 654 3.24 5.08 -28.41
CA GLY A 654 2.40 6.16 -28.91
C GLY A 654 2.11 7.23 -27.85
N PRO A 655 1.87 8.49 -28.25
CA PRO A 655 1.44 9.53 -27.33
C PRO A 655 -0.02 9.36 -26.91
N GLN A 656 -0.31 9.67 -25.63
CA GLN A 656 -1.62 10.20 -25.22
C GLN A 656 -1.67 11.70 -25.55
N SER A 657 -1.61 12.03 -26.85
CA SER A 657 -1.82 13.38 -27.38
C SER A 657 -3.26 13.53 -27.81
N GLU A 658 -3.91 14.63 -27.42
CA GLU A 658 -5.31 14.92 -27.76
C GLU A 658 -5.46 15.41 -29.22
N ASP A 659 -4.37 15.55 -29.97
CA ASP A 659 -4.31 16.12 -31.33
C ASP A 659 -4.39 15.10 -32.49
N VAL A 660 -4.78 13.85 -32.24
CA VAL A 660 -5.12 12.91 -33.32
C VAL A 660 -6.46 12.26 -32.99
N SER A 661 -7.52 12.79 -33.59
CA SER A 661 -8.88 12.28 -33.44
C SER A 661 -8.98 10.85 -33.99
N HIS A 662 -8.97 9.88 -33.10
CA HIS A 662 -9.12 8.46 -33.43
C HIS A 662 -10.57 8.03 -33.18
N PRO A 663 -11.09 7.01 -33.88
CA PRO A 663 -12.48 6.53 -33.72
C PRO A 663 -12.79 5.86 -32.36
N PHE A 664 -11.92 6.05 -31.35
CA PHE A 664 -12.03 5.54 -29.99
C PHE A 664 -11.83 6.64 -28.93
N ASP A 665 -12.02 7.92 -29.28
CA ASP A 665 -11.94 9.00 -28.30
C ASP A 665 -13.14 8.96 -27.36
N GLY A 666 -12.86 9.03 -26.05
CA GLY A 666 -13.85 8.84 -24.97
C GLY A 666 -13.86 7.45 -24.32
N LEU A 667 -13.14 6.45 -24.84
CA LEU A 667 -13.02 5.12 -24.21
C LEU A 667 -11.74 4.97 -23.36
N GLU A 668 -11.88 4.34 -22.20
CA GLU A 668 -10.75 3.91 -21.36
C GLU A 668 -9.85 2.93 -22.14
N LYS A 669 -8.52 3.06 -22.00
CA LYS A 669 -7.55 2.29 -22.79
C LYS A 669 -6.38 1.79 -21.94
N VAL A 670 -6.02 0.52 -22.12
CA VAL A 670 -4.82 -0.09 -21.51
C VAL A 670 -3.55 0.53 -22.11
N SER A 671 -2.58 0.92 -21.26
CA SER A 671 -1.30 1.47 -21.73
C SER A 671 -0.23 0.39 -21.93
N ILE A 672 0.32 0.28 -23.15
CA ILE A 672 1.41 -0.64 -23.51
C ILE A 672 2.72 0.14 -23.66
N VAL A 673 3.74 -0.19 -22.86
CA VAL A 673 4.95 0.65 -22.69
C VAL A 673 6.19 -0.19 -22.38
N ASP A 674 7.38 0.41 -22.50
CA ASP A 674 8.65 -0.22 -22.07
C ASP A 674 8.98 0.04 -20.58
N HIS A 675 9.91 -0.75 -20.05
CA HIS A 675 10.33 -0.68 -18.65
C HIS A 675 10.96 0.67 -18.21
N VAL A 676 11.59 1.41 -19.13
CA VAL A 676 12.20 2.73 -18.86
C VAL A 676 11.11 3.81 -18.82
N SER A 677 10.10 3.68 -19.69
CA SER A 677 9.03 4.67 -19.88
C SER A 677 7.99 4.72 -18.76
N ILE A 678 7.92 3.70 -17.87
CA ILE A 678 7.07 3.73 -16.66
C ILE A 678 7.68 4.62 -15.55
N LYS A 679 8.06 5.86 -15.85
CA LYS A 679 8.47 6.85 -14.86
C LYS A 679 7.26 7.72 -14.49
N GLY A 680 6.60 7.38 -13.37
CA GLY A 680 5.43 8.11 -12.84
C GLY A 680 4.09 7.39 -12.92
N CYS A 681 3.98 6.32 -13.69
CA CYS A 681 2.69 5.66 -13.91
C CYS A 681 2.33 4.69 -12.77
N GLU A 682 1.71 5.23 -11.72
CA GLU A 682 1.17 4.50 -10.56
C GLU A 682 -0.09 3.68 -10.91
N LYS A 683 0.06 2.71 -11.82
CA LYS A 683 -1.04 1.87 -12.29
C LYS A 683 -1.39 0.84 -11.22
N PHE A 684 -2.68 0.58 -11.04
CA PHE A 684 -3.15 -0.37 -10.02
C PHE A 684 -2.70 -1.79 -10.34
N ILE A 685 -2.77 -2.17 -11.61
CA ILE A 685 -2.31 -3.46 -12.10
C ILE A 685 -1.21 -3.24 -13.13
N VAL A 686 -0.08 -3.88 -12.86
CA VAL A 686 1.06 -3.96 -13.76
C VAL A 686 1.19 -5.39 -14.25
N ILE A 687 1.02 -5.58 -15.56
CA ILE A 687 1.23 -6.85 -16.24
C ILE A 687 2.62 -6.79 -16.88
N VAL A 688 3.54 -7.67 -16.49
CA VAL A 688 4.91 -7.71 -17.00
C VAL A 688 5.06 -8.90 -17.94
N ILE A 689 5.34 -8.65 -19.20
CA ILE A 689 5.58 -9.71 -20.19
C ILE A 689 7.08 -9.91 -20.30
N CYS A 690 7.57 -11.02 -19.73
CA CYS A 690 8.99 -11.36 -19.63
C CYS A 690 9.36 -12.35 -20.76
N PRO A 691 10.10 -11.91 -21.79
CA PRO A 691 10.56 -12.80 -22.86
C PRO A 691 11.77 -13.65 -22.48
N TYR A 692 12.38 -13.45 -21.31
CA TYR A 692 13.64 -14.06 -20.83
C TYR A 692 13.51 -14.49 -19.35
N GLU A 693 14.47 -15.22 -18.77
CA GLU A 693 14.26 -15.87 -17.45
C GLU A 693 14.22 -14.89 -16.27
N ALA A 694 14.90 -13.75 -16.33
CA ALA A 694 14.87 -12.70 -15.29
C ALA A 694 14.66 -11.31 -15.91
N PRO A 695 14.14 -10.29 -15.20
CA PRO A 695 14.01 -8.92 -15.73
C PRO A 695 15.39 -8.31 -16.05
N LEU A 696 15.84 -8.45 -17.29
CA LEU A 696 17.17 -8.02 -17.74
C LEU A 696 17.26 -6.49 -17.81
N ILE A 697 18.12 -5.90 -16.98
CA ILE A 697 18.67 -4.55 -17.19
C ILE A 697 20.17 -4.60 -16.85
N TRP A 698 20.98 -4.05 -17.76
CA TRP A 698 22.45 -4.13 -17.72
C TRP A 698 23.06 -2.98 -16.90
N HIS A 699 23.82 -3.28 -15.84
CA HIS A 699 24.51 -2.28 -15.03
C HIS A 699 25.98 -2.10 -15.46
N SER A 700 26.23 -1.05 -16.24
CA SER A 700 27.51 -0.80 -16.93
C SER A 700 28.69 -0.42 -16.04
N GLY A 701 28.49 -0.11 -14.76
CA GLY A 701 29.59 0.21 -13.83
C GLY A 701 30.16 -0.99 -13.08
N THR A 702 29.50 -2.15 -13.13
CA THR A 702 29.82 -3.30 -12.26
C THR A 702 29.81 -4.65 -12.98
N GLY A 703 29.49 -4.67 -14.29
CA GLY A 703 29.28 -5.91 -15.04
C GLY A 703 28.08 -6.74 -14.56
N ARG A 704 27.25 -6.20 -13.65
CA ARG A 704 26.14 -6.95 -13.03
C ARG A 704 24.83 -6.74 -13.78
N TYR A 705 24.03 -7.81 -13.80
CA TYR A 705 22.61 -7.73 -14.08
C TYR A 705 21.89 -7.11 -12.87
N GLY A 706 21.08 -6.08 -13.10
CA GLY A 706 20.43 -5.34 -12.02
C GLY A 706 19.25 -4.51 -12.51
N SER A 707 18.04 -5.02 -12.29
CA SER A 707 16.81 -4.34 -12.68
C SER A 707 16.48 -3.11 -11.82
N GLY A 708 16.17 -2.00 -12.48
CA GLY A 708 15.15 -1.08 -11.99
C GLY A 708 13.80 -1.80 -12.01
N PHE A 709 13.48 -2.51 -10.92
CA PHE A 709 12.33 -3.40 -10.80
C PHE A 709 11.00 -2.67 -11.09
N PRO A 710 10.31 -2.94 -12.22
CA PRO A 710 9.06 -2.24 -12.56
C PRO A 710 7.92 -2.57 -11.58
N VAL A 711 8.04 -3.74 -10.94
CA VAL A 711 7.23 -4.26 -9.81
C VAL A 711 7.00 -3.20 -8.73
N CYS A 712 7.98 -2.33 -8.45
CA CYS A 712 7.89 -1.33 -7.39
C CYS A 712 7.01 -0.12 -7.73
N ARG A 713 6.40 -0.11 -8.92
CA ARG A 713 5.55 0.97 -9.43
C ARG A 713 4.07 0.54 -9.55
N ALA A 714 3.74 -0.69 -9.20
CA ALA A 714 2.37 -1.18 -9.10
C ALA A 714 1.76 -0.80 -7.74
N LEU A 715 0.59 -0.15 -7.74
CA LEU A 715 -0.08 0.22 -6.48
C LEU A 715 -0.83 -0.95 -5.82
N ALA A 716 -1.32 -1.92 -6.59
CA ALA A 716 -2.13 -3.02 -6.04
C ALA A 716 -1.62 -4.42 -6.42
N ASN A 717 -1.50 -4.76 -7.70
CA ASN A 717 -1.10 -6.11 -8.12
C ASN A 717 -0.06 -6.12 -9.25
N VAL A 718 0.72 -7.20 -9.27
CA VAL A 718 1.72 -7.50 -10.31
C VAL A 718 1.42 -8.88 -10.88
N ILE A 719 1.31 -8.96 -12.21
CA ILE A 719 1.05 -10.20 -12.92
C ILE A 719 2.17 -10.40 -13.95
N PHE A 720 2.88 -11.52 -13.87
CA PHE A 720 3.89 -11.89 -14.85
C PHE A 720 3.31 -12.82 -15.89
N ILE A 721 3.64 -12.59 -17.16
CA ILE A 721 3.44 -13.53 -18.25
C ILE A 721 4.82 -13.88 -18.79
N THR A 722 5.17 -15.17 -18.82
CA THR A 722 6.47 -15.62 -19.34
C THR A 722 6.29 -16.49 -20.57
N LEU A 723 7.20 -16.36 -21.54
CA LEU A 723 7.31 -17.34 -22.62
C LEU A 723 7.72 -18.72 -22.07
N SER A 724 7.67 -19.74 -22.91
CA SER A 724 8.11 -21.08 -22.52
C SER A 724 9.63 -21.13 -22.29
N ARG A 725 10.14 -22.18 -21.62
CA ARG A 725 11.56 -22.25 -21.24
C ARG A 725 12.49 -22.29 -22.47
N SER A 726 12.06 -22.97 -23.53
CA SER A 726 12.77 -23.06 -24.81
C SER A 726 12.88 -21.67 -25.48
N GLU A 727 11.77 -20.92 -25.52
CA GLU A 727 11.71 -19.58 -26.10
C GLU A 727 12.48 -18.55 -25.27
N ARG A 728 12.39 -18.61 -23.93
CA ARG A 728 13.07 -17.65 -23.04
C ARG A 728 14.58 -17.65 -23.25
N LYS A 729 15.20 -18.83 -23.35
CA LYS A 729 16.64 -18.95 -23.60
C LYS A 729 17.05 -18.28 -24.91
N TYR A 730 16.31 -18.50 -25.99
CA TYR A 730 16.60 -17.86 -27.29
C TYR A 730 16.54 -16.33 -27.21
N PHE A 731 15.51 -15.78 -26.57
CA PHE A 731 15.36 -14.33 -26.44
C PHE A 731 16.37 -13.71 -25.47
N GLU A 732 16.83 -14.47 -24.48
CA GLU A 732 17.90 -14.08 -23.56
C GLU A 732 19.26 -14.02 -24.26
N ASP A 733 19.67 -15.07 -24.96
CA ASP A 733 20.90 -15.10 -25.78
C ASP A 733 20.92 -13.93 -26.78
N LYS A 734 19.80 -13.69 -27.46
CA LYS A 734 19.65 -12.57 -28.41
C LYS A 734 19.69 -11.19 -27.73
N SER A 735 19.11 -11.07 -26.53
CA SER A 735 19.14 -9.83 -25.74
C SER A 735 20.56 -9.50 -25.26
N ILE A 736 21.36 -10.52 -24.92
CA ILE A 736 22.78 -10.36 -24.58
C ILE A 736 23.55 -9.86 -25.81
N GLU A 737 23.37 -10.49 -26.97
CA GLU A 737 24.04 -10.13 -28.23
C GLU A 737 23.70 -8.69 -28.70
N GLU A 738 22.41 -8.33 -28.80
CA GLU A 738 22.00 -6.98 -29.19
C GLU A 738 22.50 -5.92 -28.20
N THR A 739 22.53 -6.24 -26.89
CA THR A 739 23.03 -5.30 -25.87
C THR A 739 24.54 -5.14 -25.91
N ALA A 740 25.30 -6.23 -26.06
CA ALA A 740 26.75 -6.16 -26.19
C ALA A 740 27.17 -5.40 -27.45
N THR A 741 26.49 -5.62 -28.57
CA THR A 741 26.66 -4.86 -29.82
C THR A 741 26.40 -3.37 -29.59
N SER A 742 25.27 -3.02 -28.98
CA SER A 742 24.93 -1.63 -28.67
C SER A 742 25.93 -0.98 -27.71
N HIS A 743 26.52 -1.73 -26.77
CA HIS A 743 27.51 -1.21 -25.84
C HIS A 743 28.86 -0.96 -26.51
N TRP A 744 29.32 -1.92 -27.32
CA TRP A 744 30.55 -1.82 -28.11
C TRP A 744 30.52 -0.62 -29.05
N ASN A 745 29.40 -0.42 -29.77
CA ASN A 745 29.25 0.71 -30.70
C ASN A 745 29.30 2.10 -30.00
N VAL A 746 28.99 2.16 -28.71
CA VAL A 746 29.05 3.40 -27.91
C VAL A 746 30.39 3.57 -27.18
N LYS A 747 31.04 2.49 -26.76
CA LYS A 747 32.22 2.52 -25.86
C LYS A 747 33.50 1.86 -26.39
N GLY A 748 33.51 1.31 -27.61
CA GLY A 748 34.65 0.55 -28.18
C GLY A 748 35.97 1.31 -28.38
N LYS A 749 36.04 2.60 -27.99
CA LYS A 749 37.28 3.40 -27.89
C LYS A 749 37.82 3.54 -26.46
N LEU A 750 37.08 3.11 -25.43
CA LEU A 750 37.36 3.34 -24.01
C LEU A 750 37.54 2.07 -23.18
N PHE A 751 37.23 0.89 -23.72
CA PHE A 751 37.35 -0.40 -23.03
C PHE A 751 38.18 -1.38 -23.84
N THR A 752 38.97 -2.20 -23.15
CA THR A 752 39.82 -3.25 -23.72
C THR A 752 39.05 -4.51 -24.14
N ASP A 753 37.85 -4.68 -23.60
CA ASP A 753 37.09 -5.93 -23.73
C ASP A 753 36.30 -5.97 -25.03
N THR A 754 36.58 -6.98 -25.85
CA THR A 754 35.84 -7.23 -27.10
C THR A 754 34.36 -7.53 -26.82
N GLN A 755 33.49 -7.28 -27.80
CA GLN A 755 32.07 -7.66 -27.78
C GLN A 755 31.86 -9.14 -27.39
N SER A 756 32.77 -10.03 -27.81
CA SER A 756 32.72 -11.46 -27.46
C SER A 756 32.93 -11.69 -25.96
N GLN A 757 33.94 -11.07 -25.36
CA GLN A 757 34.24 -11.18 -23.92
C GLN A 757 33.11 -10.63 -23.04
N LEU A 758 32.48 -9.51 -23.45
CA LEU A 758 31.30 -8.97 -22.77
C LEU A 758 30.10 -9.93 -22.83
N SER A 759 29.87 -10.55 -24.00
CA SER A 759 28.77 -11.51 -24.19
C SER A 759 28.99 -12.81 -23.42
N GLU A 760 30.24 -13.28 -23.33
CA GLU A 760 30.59 -14.51 -22.65
C GLU A 760 30.56 -14.36 -21.11
N SER A 761 31.07 -13.24 -20.59
CA SER A 761 30.95 -12.89 -19.16
C SER A 761 29.49 -12.81 -18.71
N ALA A 762 28.64 -12.24 -19.57
CA ALA A 762 27.19 -12.21 -19.41
C ALA A 762 26.58 -13.63 -19.29
N ARG A 763 26.87 -14.52 -20.24
CA ARG A 763 26.42 -15.92 -20.21
C ARG A 763 26.89 -16.68 -18.97
N GLN A 764 28.15 -16.52 -18.57
CA GLN A 764 28.72 -17.21 -17.41
C GLN A 764 28.03 -16.81 -16.10
N TYR A 765 27.66 -15.54 -15.93
CA TYR A 765 26.88 -15.08 -14.78
C TYR A 765 25.50 -15.75 -14.71
N MET A 766 24.81 -15.90 -15.85
CA MET A 766 23.49 -16.54 -15.92
C MET A 766 23.58 -18.07 -15.72
N ALA A 767 24.60 -18.72 -16.29
CA ALA A 767 24.84 -20.16 -16.15
C ALA A 767 25.13 -20.60 -14.69
N GLY A 768 25.61 -19.69 -13.83
CA GLY A 768 25.90 -19.95 -12.41
C GLY A 768 24.67 -20.02 -11.49
N LYS A 769 23.44 -20.02 -12.02
CA LYS A 769 22.19 -20.09 -11.23
C LYS A 769 21.54 -21.47 -11.31
N GLU A 770 21.50 -22.19 -10.20
CA GLU A 770 20.95 -23.57 -10.13
C GLU A 770 19.41 -23.67 -10.27
N ILE A 771 18.69 -22.57 -10.07
CA ILE A 771 17.22 -22.54 -10.02
C ILE A 771 16.71 -21.39 -10.91
N ASP A 772 15.70 -21.68 -11.75
CA ASP A 772 14.97 -20.66 -12.53
C ASP A 772 14.42 -19.55 -11.60
N PHE A 773 14.50 -18.30 -12.06
CA PHE A 773 14.09 -17.14 -11.29
C PHE A 773 12.62 -17.17 -10.83
N PHE A 774 11.69 -17.55 -11.69
CA PHE A 774 10.27 -17.60 -11.37
C PHE A 774 9.95 -18.80 -10.47
N ASP A 775 10.56 -19.96 -10.71
CA ASP A 775 10.42 -21.11 -9.81
C ASP A 775 11.06 -20.85 -8.43
N PHE A 776 12.14 -20.04 -8.34
CA PHE A 776 12.66 -19.53 -7.06
C PHE A 776 11.64 -18.64 -6.34
N LEU A 777 10.97 -17.71 -7.04
CA LEU A 777 9.94 -16.85 -6.45
C LEU A 777 8.71 -17.64 -5.97
N VAL A 778 8.31 -18.69 -6.70
CA VAL A 778 7.27 -19.64 -6.27
C VAL A 778 7.72 -20.42 -5.03
N LYS A 779 8.94 -20.96 -5.04
CA LYS A 779 9.54 -21.66 -3.89
C LYS A 779 9.62 -20.78 -2.63
N LYS A 780 9.81 -19.47 -2.81
CA LYS A 780 9.78 -18.44 -1.75
C LYS A 780 8.38 -18.05 -1.28
N GLN A 781 7.31 -18.58 -1.88
CA GLN A 781 5.90 -18.26 -1.57
C GLN A 781 5.56 -16.77 -1.75
N VAL A 782 6.22 -16.08 -2.70
CA VAL A 782 5.95 -14.66 -3.02
C VAL A 782 5.31 -14.45 -4.40
N LEU A 783 5.04 -15.54 -5.10
CA LEU A 783 4.50 -15.57 -6.45
C LEU A 783 3.62 -16.82 -6.61
N LEU A 784 2.38 -16.66 -7.07
CA LEU A 784 1.47 -17.77 -7.37
C LEU A 784 1.56 -18.14 -8.85
N LYS A 785 1.93 -19.39 -9.13
CA LYS A 785 1.92 -19.96 -10.49
C LYS A 785 0.48 -20.32 -10.86
N CYS A 786 -0.07 -19.62 -11.84
CA CYS A 786 -1.38 -19.91 -12.42
C CYS A 786 -1.22 -21.00 -13.50
N THR A 787 -2.20 -21.89 -13.57
CA THR A 787 -2.33 -22.88 -14.64
C THR A 787 -3.56 -22.54 -15.45
N ILE A 788 -3.40 -22.25 -16.74
CA ILE A 788 -4.54 -22.19 -17.65
C ILE A 788 -5.13 -23.60 -17.70
N ASP A 789 -6.38 -23.75 -17.25
CA ASP A 789 -7.17 -24.92 -17.59
C ASP A 789 -7.37 -24.91 -19.11
N ASN A 790 -6.48 -25.60 -19.82
CA ASN A 790 -6.77 -26.08 -21.16
C ASN A 790 -7.93 -27.05 -20.98
N GLY A 791 -9.16 -26.52 -21.08
CA GLY A 791 -10.38 -27.30 -20.90
C GLY A 791 -10.24 -28.61 -21.66
N SER A 792 -10.46 -29.72 -20.97
CA SER A 792 -10.53 -31.02 -21.60
C SER A 792 -11.54 -30.91 -22.75
N GLU A 793 -11.08 -31.26 -23.95
CA GLU A 793 -11.96 -31.55 -25.07
C GLU A 793 -12.70 -32.85 -24.73
N GLU A 794 -13.77 -32.72 -23.92
CA GLU A 794 -14.86 -33.67 -23.73
C GLU A 794 -16.11 -33.17 -24.47
#